data_AF-A0A957WZ96-F1
#
_entry.id   AF-A0A957WZ96-F1
#
_cell.length_a   1.000
_cell.length_b   1.000
_cell.length_c   1.000
_cell.angle_alpha   90.00
_cell.angle_beta   90.00
_cell.angle_gamma   90.00
#
_symmetry.space_group_name_H-M   'P 1'
#
loop_
_entity.id
_entity.type
_entity.pdbx_description
1 polymer ?
#
loop_
_entity_poly.entity_id
_entity_poly.type
_entity_poly.pdbx_seq_one_letter_code
_entity_poly.pdbx_strand_id
1 'polypeptide(L)'
;GHSVGEIVAACVAGVFSLPDALKLIAARGRLMNGLPQDGAMVSLLTDEVRVQQAIAEYRKEVSIAAVNGPESVVIAGKREAVLAIAEQFAAAGVKTRQLAVSHAFHSPLMEPMLDDFAQIAQSITYHPPQIPIVSNVTGQLSTDALSTVSLSNWQYWVRHVRETVRFADGMTTLFAQGVNILLEIGPKPTLLGMVDRRGFQSSVSSLQFPVMLPSLRENRSDWQQMVESLGALYIRGVEVDWRRFEQVDQVESTRKRVPLPTYPFQRQRYWLRQPAARQQQSRLRPQIDTMIKLPAQRQIVFEAKCGVATQPYVVDHRVHDVIVISGAAHISMVLTGVDLAYGDQPCVLQNIAFLHALTLTGNEIRTVQVIFDEAESGSLIDFQVLSYNETVSDAPLLHATGKLSIGTAAAPSTLPLADLQQCCTEPVDPATVVNILAEQVRVDLGPSYLWGDAFWRGETGVLSKLRLPATEHSIEGYPLFPGLFDACMQGIIAYHADKVLEPAVPFAIDTFTFYGGADSGGSDLRELWCYAEAAADDRWHLHLADARGRTILRCEGLLRRAFPQSAALSQQMQRQWLYQMAWQPAPLPTIQPTATEEPRLWFLIDNSPDTTVALQGALQTAGAQVVRILLDPSADPASFNIGSNGHLPATVHLNPQADYQPLFAALLDKAALHHPGQVMGCNVLYLCGDAAETEGDSLTPDQLPAHTLQLAGSLLHTVRALSHSGLDARLWIVTQGCQEVTCAVTEGQAGITQSVELLAAQGALWGLGRTIAHEYPQLQCTCIDLAPTAAPTEMAAQIMCECRQPIQRTAVESQLAYRAGERYVARLLSVRPPENSTTCEPDASYLITGGLGALGLQSAQMLVEAGARHLTLASRHTELDAPAQAAIAAWEEQGATIQVVAADVANGTDVMALLAACAARAPLRGIIHAAGTVDDGILEQQSWDRFAAVMRAKVDGTWQLHRATHGLPLDFFVCFSSVSALFGNQGQGNYAAANAFMDAL
;
A
#
# COMPACT_ATOMS: atom_id res chain seq x y z
N GLY A 1 -8.37 -30.50 45.20
CA GLY A 1 -7.54 -29.45 45.84
C GLY A 1 -6.30 -30.11 46.41
N HIS A 2 -5.63 -29.50 47.39
CA HIS A 2 -4.64 -30.20 48.23
C HIS A 2 -4.75 -29.69 49.67
N SER A 3 -5.15 -30.58 50.57
CA SER A 3 -5.51 -30.24 51.95
C SER A 3 -6.39 -28.99 52.07
N VAL A 4 -5.89 -27.88 52.66
CA VAL A 4 -6.63 -26.61 52.80
C VAL A 4 -7.21 -26.12 51.45
N GLY A 5 -6.52 -26.37 50.33
CA GLY A 5 -7.03 -26.02 49.00
C GLY A 5 -8.32 -26.75 48.60
N GLU A 6 -8.68 -27.88 49.24
CA GLU A 6 -9.99 -28.50 49.03
C GLU A 6 -11.12 -27.77 49.74
N ILE A 7 -10.87 -27.10 50.87
CA ILE A 7 -11.87 -26.24 51.52
C ILE A 7 -12.22 -25.08 50.59
N VAL A 8 -11.20 -24.50 49.94
CA VAL A 8 -11.38 -23.44 48.94
C VAL A 8 -12.15 -23.97 47.72
N ALA A 9 -11.76 -25.14 47.18
CA ALA A 9 -12.47 -25.74 46.05
C ALA A 9 -13.94 -26.04 46.37
N ALA A 10 -14.24 -26.53 47.59
CA ALA A 10 -15.58 -26.80 48.06
C ALA A 10 -16.41 -25.53 48.23
N CYS A 11 -15.81 -24.45 48.73
CA CYS A 11 -16.46 -23.13 48.78
C CYS A 11 -16.83 -22.63 47.38
N VAL A 12 -15.90 -22.72 46.41
CA VAL A 12 -16.12 -22.29 45.02
C VAL A 12 -17.20 -23.13 44.33
N ALA A 13 -17.25 -24.43 44.64
CA ALA A 13 -18.28 -25.33 44.16
C ALA A 13 -19.63 -25.18 44.90
N GLY A 14 -19.75 -24.25 45.86
CA GLY A 14 -20.99 -23.97 46.57
C GLY A 14 -21.35 -24.96 47.68
N VAL A 15 -20.41 -25.80 48.14
CA VAL A 15 -20.65 -26.74 49.24
C VAL A 15 -20.95 -26.01 50.55
N PHE A 16 -20.33 -24.85 50.77
CA PHE A 16 -20.62 -23.92 51.87
C PHE A 16 -20.20 -22.51 51.47
N SER A 17 -20.68 -21.52 52.24
CA SER A 17 -20.41 -20.11 51.98
C SER A 17 -18.95 -19.70 52.25
N LEU A 18 -18.49 -18.57 51.70
CA LEU A 18 -17.16 -18.03 51.99
C LEU A 18 -16.95 -17.74 53.49
N PRO A 19 -17.90 -17.10 54.22
CA PRO A 19 -17.79 -16.96 55.68
C PRO A 19 -17.61 -18.29 56.41
N ASP A 20 -18.33 -19.34 56.00
CA ASP A 20 -18.23 -20.67 56.59
C ASP A 20 -16.89 -21.34 56.28
N ALA A 21 -16.41 -21.21 55.05
CA ALA A 21 -15.08 -21.69 54.65
C ALA A 21 -13.97 -21.02 55.49
N LEU A 22 -14.06 -19.69 55.67
CA LEU A 22 -13.13 -18.93 56.51
C LEU A 22 -13.22 -19.35 57.98
N LYS A 23 -14.43 -19.60 58.49
CA LYS A 23 -14.66 -20.11 59.85
C LYS A 23 -13.99 -21.48 60.05
N LEU A 24 -14.15 -22.40 59.10
CA LEU A 24 -13.50 -23.71 59.11
C LEU A 24 -11.98 -23.59 59.06
N ILE A 25 -11.43 -22.76 58.16
CA ILE A 25 -9.98 -22.57 58.01
C ILE A 25 -9.38 -21.93 59.27
N ALA A 26 -10.00 -20.87 59.80
CA ALA A 26 -9.53 -20.19 61.00
C ALA A 26 -9.59 -21.11 62.23
N ALA A 27 -10.67 -21.87 62.38
CA ALA A 27 -10.80 -22.87 63.44
C ALA A 27 -9.74 -23.96 63.33
N ARG A 28 -9.57 -24.52 62.12
CA ARG A 28 -8.55 -25.53 61.83
C ARG A 28 -7.15 -25.03 62.18
N GLY A 29 -6.79 -23.83 61.72
CA GLY A 29 -5.48 -23.24 61.98
C GLY A 29 -5.24 -22.98 63.48
N ARG A 30 -6.23 -22.41 64.18
CA ARG A 30 -6.14 -22.13 65.62
C ARG A 30 -5.99 -23.42 66.43
N LEU A 31 -6.81 -24.43 66.16
CA LEU A 31 -6.77 -25.71 66.88
C LEU A 31 -5.46 -26.47 66.59
N MET A 32 -5.01 -26.48 65.34
CA MET A 32 -3.71 -27.07 64.98
C MET A 32 -2.55 -26.38 65.68
N ASN A 33 -2.57 -25.05 65.76
CA ASN A 33 -1.52 -24.28 66.44
C ASN A 33 -1.51 -24.49 67.96
N GLY A 34 -2.60 -24.98 68.55
CA GLY A 34 -2.69 -25.32 69.97
C GLY A 34 -2.11 -26.70 70.32
N LEU A 35 -1.70 -27.49 69.33
CA LEU A 35 -1.13 -28.82 69.53
C LEU A 35 0.39 -28.75 69.81
N PRO A 36 0.98 -29.81 70.38
CA PRO A 36 2.43 -29.90 70.56
C PRO A 36 3.20 -29.84 69.22
N GLN A 37 4.35 -29.15 69.23
CA GLN A 37 5.26 -29.00 68.06
C GLN A 37 6.32 -30.11 67.98
N ASP A 38 5.98 -31.33 68.37
CA ASP A 38 6.86 -32.51 68.38
C ASP A 38 6.71 -33.39 67.12
N GLY A 39 5.97 -32.91 66.12
CA GLY A 39 5.78 -33.56 64.83
C GLY A 39 6.87 -33.25 63.79
N ALA A 40 6.95 -34.10 62.77
CA ALA A 40 7.69 -33.85 61.53
C ALA A 40 6.94 -34.40 60.31
N MET A 41 7.26 -33.84 59.13
CA MET A 41 6.79 -34.34 57.83
C MET A 41 7.96 -34.50 56.88
N VAL A 42 8.05 -35.64 56.19
CA VAL A 42 9.13 -35.95 55.24
C VAL A 42 8.56 -36.47 53.93
N SER A 43 9.00 -35.89 52.82
CA SER A 43 8.76 -36.41 51.47
C SER A 43 9.76 -37.50 51.13
N LEU A 44 9.27 -38.64 50.67
CA LEU A 44 10.02 -39.81 50.22
C LEU A 44 9.78 -40.02 48.73
N LEU A 45 10.85 -40.14 47.94
CA LEU A 45 10.77 -40.38 46.50
C LEU A 45 10.66 -41.89 46.20
N THR A 46 9.54 -42.51 46.60
CA THR A 46 9.25 -43.95 46.42
C THR A 46 7.75 -44.19 46.34
N ASP A 47 7.35 -45.40 45.96
CA ASP A 47 5.94 -45.82 45.89
C ASP A 47 5.26 -46.00 47.26
N GLU A 48 3.93 -45.90 47.27
CA GLU A 48 3.10 -46.01 48.47
C GLU A 48 3.23 -47.37 49.17
N VAL A 49 3.34 -48.47 48.41
CA VAL A 49 3.36 -49.83 48.97
C VAL A 49 4.59 -50.01 49.85
N ARG A 50 5.75 -49.55 49.39
CA ARG A 50 7.01 -49.61 50.15
C ARG A 50 6.94 -48.74 51.42
N VAL A 51 6.30 -47.58 51.36
CA VAL A 51 6.11 -46.73 52.55
C VAL A 51 5.15 -47.38 53.54
N GLN A 52 4.03 -47.95 53.09
CA GLN A 52 3.06 -48.63 53.95
C GLN A 52 3.68 -49.80 54.73
N GLN A 53 4.60 -50.53 54.10
CA GLN A 53 5.37 -51.59 54.75
C GLN A 53 6.31 -51.03 55.83
N ALA A 54 7.06 -49.97 55.52
CA ALA A 54 8.02 -49.36 56.44
C ALA A 54 7.36 -48.71 57.67
N ILE A 55 6.16 -48.12 57.51
CA ILE A 55 5.44 -47.50 58.64
C ILE A 55 4.59 -48.50 59.44
N ALA A 56 4.54 -49.78 59.06
CA ALA A 56 3.60 -50.74 59.64
C ALA A 56 3.74 -50.90 61.17
N GLU A 57 4.98 -50.83 61.67
CA GLU A 57 5.30 -50.89 63.10
C GLU A 57 5.03 -49.56 63.83
N TYR A 58 4.95 -48.46 63.08
CA TYR A 58 4.76 -47.10 63.60
C TYR A 58 3.35 -46.54 63.39
N ARG A 59 2.36 -47.36 62.99
CA ARG A 59 1.00 -46.90 62.60
C ARG A 59 0.27 -46.03 63.62
N LYS A 60 0.59 -46.16 64.91
CA LYS A 60 0.02 -45.33 65.99
C LYS A 60 0.65 -43.94 66.09
N GLU A 61 1.83 -43.75 65.49
CA GLU A 61 2.65 -42.55 65.64
C GLU A 61 2.93 -41.85 64.31
N VAL A 62 2.89 -42.58 63.19
CA VAL A 62 3.18 -42.12 61.83
C VAL A 62 2.09 -42.61 60.88
N SER A 63 1.62 -41.73 60.01
CA SER A 63 0.82 -42.10 58.85
C SER A 63 1.34 -41.47 57.57
N ILE A 64 0.87 -41.98 56.44
CA ILE A 64 1.03 -41.29 55.16
C ILE A 64 0.13 -40.07 55.19
N ALA A 65 0.73 -38.89 55.04
CA ALA A 65 0.00 -37.63 55.03
C ALA A 65 -0.50 -37.28 53.62
N ALA A 66 0.27 -37.60 52.60
CA ALA A 66 -0.11 -37.34 51.21
C ALA A 66 0.55 -38.34 50.25
N VAL A 67 -0.20 -38.71 49.21
CA VAL A 67 0.30 -39.41 48.02
C VAL A 67 0.19 -38.43 46.86
N ASN A 68 1.31 -37.76 46.55
CA ASN A 68 1.37 -36.68 45.56
C ASN A 68 1.67 -37.18 44.14
N GLY A 69 2.26 -38.37 44.00
CA GLY A 69 2.50 -39.04 42.72
C GLY A 69 2.94 -40.50 42.92
N PRO A 70 3.11 -41.28 41.85
CA PRO A 70 3.46 -42.70 41.96
C PRO A 70 4.78 -42.97 42.71
N GLU A 71 5.70 -42.01 42.67
CA GLU A 71 6.98 -42.06 43.39
C GLU A 71 7.14 -40.87 44.33
N SER A 72 6.05 -40.25 44.80
CA SER A 72 6.10 -39.06 45.66
C SER A 72 5.11 -39.18 46.81
N VAL A 73 5.60 -39.64 47.96
CA VAL A 73 4.80 -39.92 49.15
C VAL A 73 5.33 -39.12 50.33
N VAL A 74 4.43 -38.55 51.15
CA VAL A 74 4.79 -37.78 52.34
C VAL A 74 4.31 -38.53 53.57
N ILE A 75 5.21 -38.76 54.53
CA ILE A 75 4.88 -39.30 55.86
C ILE A 75 4.85 -38.18 56.89
N ALA A 76 3.98 -38.31 57.90
CA ALA A 76 3.84 -37.37 59.00
C ALA A 76 3.52 -38.09 60.31
N GLY A 77 4.05 -37.57 61.41
CA GLY A 77 3.88 -38.16 62.73
C GLY A 77 4.85 -37.60 63.75
N LYS A 78 5.09 -38.34 64.84
CA LYS A 78 6.12 -38.01 65.84
C LYS A 78 7.49 -37.87 65.18
N ARG A 79 8.22 -36.81 65.53
CA ARG A 79 9.49 -36.44 64.88
C ARG A 79 10.51 -37.57 64.87
N GLU A 80 10.73 -38.25 65.99
CA GLU A 80 11.73 -39.31 66.10
C GLU A 80 11.42 -40.49 65.16
N ALA A 81 10.17 -40.97 65.17
CA ALA A 81 9.73 -42.07 64.31
C ALA A 81 9.81 -41.71 62.82
N VAL A 82 9.36 -40.50 62.43
CA VAL A 82 9.42 -40.03 61.04
C VAL A 82 10.86 -39.91 60.54
N LEU A 83 11.78 -39.38 61.36
CA LEU A 83 13.18 -39.23 60.97
C LEU A 83 13.89 -40.58 60.87
N ALA A 84 13.61 -41.53 61.77
CA ALA A 84 14.17 -42.88 61.71
C ALA A 84 13.76 -43.61 60.40
N ILE A 85 12.48 -43.51 60.02
CA ILE A 85 11.98 -44.08 58.75
C ILE A 85 12.63 -43.36 57.56
N ALA A 86 12.76 -42.03 57.60
CA ALA A 86 13.42 -41.27 56.54
C ALA A 86 14.90 -41.64 56.37
N GLU A 87 15.61 -41.87 57.47
CA GLU A 87 17.02 -42.31 57.45
C GLU A 87 17.15 -43.72 56.87
N GLN A 88 16.24 -44.64 57.22
CA GLN A 88 16.18 -45.98 56.62
C GLN A 88 16.04 -45.91 55.09
N PHE A 89 15.15 -45.04 54.59
CA PHE A 89 14.98 -44.82 53.16
C PHE A 89 16.21 -44.16 52.52
N ALA A 90 16.81 -43.17 53.19
CA ALA A 90 18.04 -42.51 52.72
C ALA A 90 19.21 -43.51 52.61
N ALA A 91 19.38 -44.40 53.60
CA ALA A 91 20.37 -45.46 53.58
C ALA A 91 20.12 -46.49 52.45
N ALA A 92 18.86 -46.70 52.07
CA ALA A 92 18.46 -47.52 50.94
C ALA A 92 18.50 -46.79 49.59
N GLY A 93 19.10 -45.59 49.52
CA GLY A 93 19.30 -44.81 48.29
C GLY A 93 18.06 -44.02 47.82
N VAL A 94 16.99 -43.96 48.62
CA VAL A 94 15.79 -43.17 48.31
C VAL A 94 16.01 -41.72 48.72
N LYS A 95 15.71 -40.77 47.82
CA LYS A 95 15.80 -39.35 48.16
C LYS A 95 14.72 -38.98 49.17
N THR A 96 15.14 -38.34 50.26
CA THR A 96 14.25 -37.84 51.32
C THR A 96 14.40 -36.34 51.48
N ARG A 97 13.31 -35.64 51.80
CA ARG A 97 13.30 -34.20 52.04
C ARG A 97 12.35 -33.87 53.18
N GLN A 98 12.88 -33.33 54.27
CA GLN A 98 12.07 -32.81 55.36
C GLN A 98 11.34 -31.54 54.91
N LEU A 99 10.04 -31.46 55.23
CA LEU A 99 9.20 -30.30 54.92
C LEU A 99 9.27 -29.27 56.05
N ALA A 100 9.37 -27.99 55.70
CA ALA A 100 9.38 -26.89 56.66
C ALA A 100 7.95 -26.61 57.16
N VAL A 101 7.51 -27.40 58.14
CA VAL A 101 6.19 -27.28 58.78
C VAL A 101 6.33 -27.29 60.29
N SER A 102 5.45 -26.58 60.99
CA SER A 102 5.46 -26.50 62.45
C SER A 102 4.83 -27.73 63.13
N HIS A 103 3.96 -28.45 62.43
CA HIS A 103 3.21 -29.61 62.94
C HIS A 103 3.12 -30.72 61.89
N ALA A 104 2.84 -31.94 62.33
CA ALA A 104 2.63 -33.10 61.47
C ALA A 104 1.16 -33.20 61.04
N PHE A 105 0.77 -32.51 59.97
CA PHE A 105 -0.60 -32.55 59.44
C PHE A 105 -0.94 -33.94 58.87
N HIS A 106 -2.22 -34.32 58.87
CA HIS A 106 -2.71 -35.62 58.38
C HIS A 106 -2.07 -36.81 59.09
N SER A 107 -1.91 -36.69 60.41
CA SER A 107 -1.26 -37.68 61.27
C SER A 107 -2.03 -37.94 62.56
N PRO A 108 -1.72 -39.01 63.32
CA PRO A 108 -2.32 -39.26 64.64
C PRO A 108 -2.22 -38.06 65.59
N LEU A 109 -1.21 -37.20 65.41
CA LEU A 109 -1.04 -35.99 66.21
C LEU A 109 -2.18 -34.97 66.03
N MET A 110 -3.04 -35.12 65.02
CA MET A 110 -4.24 -34.29 64.84
C MET A 110 -5.44 -34.79 65.65
N GLU A 111 -5.42 -36.00 66.21
CA GLU A 111 -6.54 -36.56 66.98
C GLU A 111 -7.04 -35.68 68.14
N PRO A 112 -6.17 -35.01 68.93
CA PRO A 112 -6.63 -34.21 70.07
C PRO A 112 -7.49 -32.99 69.69
N MET A 113 -7.41 -32.50 68.45
CA MET A 113 -8.23 -31.37 67.99
C MET A 113 -9.53 -31.76 67.31
N LEU A 114 -9.76 -33.06 67.02
CA LEU A 114 -10.85 -33.47 66.14
C LEU A 114 -12.24 -33.23 66.74
N ASP A 115 -12.41 -33.42 68.05
CA ASP A 115 -13.70 -33.20 68.73
C ASP A 115 -14.10 -31.72 68.72
N ASP A 116 -13.17 -30.83 69.05
CA ASP A 116 -13.38 -29.38 69.01
C ASP A 116 -13.60 -28.89 67.58
N PHE A 117 -12.89 -29.46 66.61
CA PHE A 117 -13.09 -29.16 65.20
C PHE A 117 -14.46 -29.67 64.70
N ALA A 118 -14.92 -30.83 65.17
CA ALA A 118 -16.21 -31.41 64.83
C ALA A 118 -17.37 -30.51 65.29
N GLN A 119 -17.31 -29.93 66.49
CA GLN A 119 -18.31 -28.98 66.96
C GLN A 119 -18.45 -27.77 66.03
N ILE A 120 -17.32 -27.27 65.52
CA ILE A 120 -17.32 -26.13 64.58
C ILE A 120 -17.83 -26.56 63.22
N ALA A 121 -17.41 -27.72 62.72
CA ALA A 121 -17.89 -28.26 61.44
C ALA A 121 -19.40 -28.51 61.43
N GLN A 122 -19.97 -28.99 62.54
CA GLN A 122 -21.43 -29.16 62.68
C GLN A 122 -22.22 -27.85 62.61
N SER A 123 -21.59 -26.72 62.93
CA SER A 123 -22.22 -25.40 62.86
C SER A 123 -22.30 -24.81 61.45
N ILE A 124 -21.71 -25.48 60.46
CA ILE A 124 -21.66 -25.03 59.07
C ILE A 124 -22.85 -25.59 58.31
N THR A 125 -23.41 -24.79 57.41
CA THR A 125 -24.45 -25.25 56.49
C THR A 125 -23.79 -25.81 55.23
N TYR A 126 -24.15 -27.05 54.88
CA TYR A 126 -23.58 -27.77 53.74
C TYR A 126 -24.61 -27.98 52.62
N HIS A 127 -24.14 -27.89 51.38
CA HIS A 127 -24.90 -28.14 50.17
C HIS A 127 -24.16 -29.12 49.25
N PRO A 128 -24.88 -29.83 48.35
CA PRO A 128 -24.26 -30.60 47.27
C PRO A 128 -23.36 -29.71 46.39
N PRO A 129 -22.19 -30.20 45.95
CA PRO A 129 -21.32 -29.45 45.07
C PRO A 129 -22.00 -29.16 43.72
N GLN A 130 -22.07 -27.88 43.34
CA GLN A 130 -22.60 -27.43 42.05
C GLN A 130 -21.57 -27.61 40.92
N ILE A 131 -20.28 -27.65 41.27
CA ILE A 131 -19.16 -27.96 40.38
C ILE A 131 -18.59 -29.31 40.81
N PRO A 132 -18.38 -30.29 39.91
CA PRO A 132 -17.82 -31.58 40.29
C PRO A 132 -16.48 -31.44 41.03
N ILE A 133 -16.37 -32.10 42.19
CA ILE A 133 -15.15 -32.10 43.00
C ILE A 133 -14.63 -33.51 43.13
N VAL A 134 -13.32 -33.66 42.95
CA VAL A 134 -12.59 -34.86 43.32
C VAL A 134 -12.06 -34.72 44.75
N SER A 135 -12.47 -35.65 45.60
CA SER A 135 -12.17 -35.67 47.03
C SER A 135 -10.68 -35.93 47.28
N ASN A 136 -10.05 -35.16 48.17
CA ASN A 136 -8.68 -35.47 48.59
C ASN A 136 -8.60 -36.75 49.43
N VAL A 137 -9.67 -37.14 50.11
CA VAL A 137 -9.67 -38.32 51.01
C VAL A 137 -9.81 -39.61 50.20
N THR A 138 -10.66 -39.62 49.17
CA THR A 138 -10.93 -40.82 48.38
C THR A 138 -10.24 -40.85 47.03
N GLY A 139 -9.81 -39.71 46.49
CA GLY A 139 -9.32 -39.59 45.12
C GLY A 139 -10.39 -39.76 44.03
N GLN A 140 -11.66 -39.85 44.41
CA GLN A 140 -12.80 -40.08 43.51
C GLN A 140 -13.71 -38.86 43.42
N LEU A 141 -14.52 -38.80 42.36
CA LEU A 141 -15.59 -37.80 42.20
C LEU A 141 -16.60 -37.91 43.35
N SER A 142 -16.96 -36.78 43.94
CA SER A 142 -18.02 -36.72 44.95
C SER A 142 -19.38 -36.69 44.25
N THR A 143 -20.10 -37.82 44.29
CA THR A 143 -21.32 -38.03 43.49
C THR A 143 -22.60 -38.23 44.30
N ASP A 144 -22.53 -38.21 45.64
CA ASP A 144 -23.70 -38.51 46.49
C ASP A 144 -23.77 -37.58 47.70
N ALA A 145 -24.91 -36.94 47.94
CA ALA A 145 -25.08 -35.89 48.95
C ALA A 145 -25.30 -36.43 50.38
N LEU A 146 -25.63 -37.71 50.54
CA LEU A 146 -26.08 -38.30 51.81
C LEU A 146 -25.11 -39.32 52.44
N SER A 147 -23.94 -39.56 51.85
CA SER A 147 -22.94 -40.48 52.42
C SER A 147 -21.98 -39.78 53.39
N THR A 148 -21.39 -40.53 54.35
CA THR A 148 -20.31 -40.05 55.23
C THR A 148 -18.99 -39.76 54.50
N VAL A 149 -18.98 -40.02 53.20
CA VAL A 149 -17.88 -39.77 52.26
C VAL A 149 -18.18 -38.54 51.38
N SER A 150 -19.35 -37.94 51.54
CA SER A 150 -19.77 -36.74 50.83
C SER A 150 -19.12 -35.48 51.40
N LEU A 151 -18.71 -34.57 50.53
CA LEU A 151 -18.21 -33.24 50.93
C LEU A 151 -19.29 -32.39 51.60
N SER A 152 -20.57 -32.74 51.41
CA SER A 152 -21.73 -32.08 52.02
C SER A 152 -22.01 -32.55 53.46
N ASN A 153 -21.12 -33.35 54.06
CA ASN A 153 -21.24 -33.83 55.43
C ASN A 153 -20.07 -33.33 56.28
N TRP A 154 -20.35 -32.76 57.46
CA TRP A 154 -19.33 -32.28 58.40
C TRP A 154 -18.31 -33.37 58.79
N GLN A 155 -18.74 -34.64 58.85
CA GLN A 155 -17.87 -35.78 59.18
C GLN A 155 -16.72 -35.94 58.17
N TYR A 156 -16.96 -35.62 56.90
CA TYR A 156 -15.92 -35.62 55.87
C TYR A 156 -14.79 -34.64 56.22
N TRP A 157 -15.13 -33.45 56.70
CA TRP A 157 -14.15 -32.41 57.00
C TRP A 157 -13.28 -32.74 58.22
N VAL A 158 -13.84 -33.44 59.20
CA VAL A 158 -13.08 -33.98 60.34
C VAL A 158 -12.10 -35.07 59.86
N ARG A 159 -12.57 -35.98 59.01
CA ARG A 159 -11.72 -37.01 58.37
C ARG A 159 -10.62 -36.38 57.51
N HIS A 160 -10.94 -35.36 56.72
CA HIS A 160 -10.01 -34.64 55.84
C HIS A 160 -8.85 -33.94 56.59
N VAL A 161 -8.99 -33.64 57.88
CA VAL A 161 -7.89 -33.13 58.70
C VAL A 161 -6.86 -34.22 59.06
N ARG A 162 -7.32 -35.47 59.16
CA ARG A 162 -6.56 -36.61 59.71
C ARG A 162 -6.08 -37.59 58.66
N GLU A 163 -6.89 -37.86 57.65
CA GLU A 163 -6.66 -38.90 56.64
C GLU A 163 -5.74 -38.44 55.50
N THR A 164 -5.18 -39.42 54.77
CA THR A 164 -4.22 -39.19 53.69
C THR A 164 -4.81 -38.34 52.56
N VAL A 165 -4.04 -37.35 52.08
CA VAL A 165 -4.36 -36.61 50.85
C VAL A 165 -3.99 -37.44 49.61
N ARG A 166 -4.99 -38.01 48.93
CA ARG A 166 -4.92 -38.81 47.69
C ARG A 166 -4.84 -37.92 46.44
N PHE A 167 -3.83 -37.04 46.37
CA PHE A 167 -3.68 -36.10 45.25
C PHE A 167 -3.41 -36.81 43.90
N ALA A 168 -2.55 -37.84 43.89
CA ALA A 168 -2.22 -38.60 42.68
C ALA A 168 -3.45 -39.33 42.08
N ASP A 169 -4.24 -39.97 42.94
CA ASP A 169 -5.50 -40.59 42.53
C ASP A 169 -6.47 -39.54 41.99
N GLY A 170 -6.55 -38.39 42.66
CA GLY A 170 -7.42 -37.31 42.23
C GLY A 170 -7.07 -36.81 40.83
N MET A 171 -5.78 -36.67 40.53
CA MET A 171 -5.30 -36.33 39.18
C MET A 171 -5.62 -37.42 38.15
N THR A 172 -5.49 -38.69 38.53
CA THR A 172 -5.87 -39.83 37.68
C THR A 172 -7.36 -39.78 37.34
N THR A 173 -8.22 -39.53 38.33
CA THR A 173 -9.65 -39.35 38.14
C THR A 173 -9.95 -38.17 37.22
N LEU A 174 -9.29 -37.02 37.39
CA LEU A 174 -9.47 -35.85 36.51
C LEU A 174 -9.08 -36.16 35.06
N PHE A 175 -7.97 -36.85 34.82
CA PHE A 175 -7.55 -37.24 33.47
C PHE A 175 -8.51 -38.26 32.83
N ALA A 176 -9.03 -39.22 33.61
CA ALA A 176 -10.05 -40.14 33.14
C ALA A 176 -11.36 -39.45 32.74
N GLN A 177 -11.66 -38.29 33.34
CA GLN A 177 -12.80 -37.42 32.98
C GLN A 177 -12.50 -36.51 31.76
N GLY A 178 -11.31 -36.63 31.16
CA GLY A 178 -10.92 -35.84 29.99
C GLY A 178 -10.45 -34.42 30.30
N VAL A 179 -10.17 -34.10 31.57
CA VAL A 179 -9.65 -32.78 31.95
C VAL A 179 -8.24 -32.59 31.41
N ASN A 180 -8.04 -31.56 30.59
CA ASN A 180 -6.78 -31.26 29.91
C ASN A 180 -6.23 -29.85 30.20
N ILE A 181 -6.92 -29.08 31.04
CA ILE A 181 -6.52 -27.74 31.51
C ILE A 181 -6.54 -27.74 33.04
N LEU A 182 -5.39 -27.39 33.64
CA LEU A 182 -5.18 -27.35 35.08
C LEU A 182 -4.71 -25.95 35.47
N LEU A 183 -5.50 -25.25 36.28
CA LEU A 183 -5.16 -23.95 36.85
C LEU A 183 -4.89 -24.12 38.36
N GLU A 184 -3.65 -23.89 38.80
CA GLU A 184 -3.32 -23.94 40.22
C GLU A 184 -3.63 -22.60 40.89
N ILE A 185 -4.64 -22.62 41.78
CA ILE A 185 -5.05 -21.47 42.59
C ILE A 185 -4.23 -21.44 43.88
N GLY A 186 -3.37 -20.43 44.04
CA GLY A 186 -2.50 -20.26 45.19
C GLY A 186 -1.40 -19.22 44.94
N PRO A 187 -0.66 -18.82 45.99
CA PRO A 187 0.38 -17.78 45.90
C PRO A 187 1.60 -18.18 45.05
N LYS A 188 1.78 -19.49 44.79
CA LYS A 188 2.85 -20.04 43.95
C LYS A 188 2.49 -21.43 43.43
N PRO A 189 3.08 -21.87 42.30
CA PRO A 189 2.75 -23.16 41.69
C PRO A 189 3.53 -24.32 42.30
N THR A 190 3.02 -24.87 43.40
CA THR A 190 3.63 -26.01 44.10
C THR A 190 3.11 -27.34 43.56
N LEU A 191 1.82 -27.41 43.25
CA LEU A 191 1.11 -28.63 42.87
C LEU A 191 1.34 -29.00 41.40
N LEU A 192 1.50 -28.02 40.50
CA LEU A 192 1.78 -28.29 39.08
C LEU A 192 3.05 -29.11 38.88
N GLY A 193 4.04 -28.98 39.76
CA GLY A 193 5.27 -29.78 39.73
C GLY A 193 5.07 -31.23 40.16
N MET A 194 3.96 -31.56 40.83
CA MET A 194 3.64 -32.90 41.34
C MET A 194 2.76 -33.71 40.37
N VAL A 195 2.20 -33.06 39.34
CA VAL A 195 1.31 -33.73 38.37
C VAL A 195 2.09 -34.72 37.52
N ASP A 196 1.73 -36.01 37.62
CA ASP A 196 2.28 -37.05 36.74
C ASP A 196 1.62 -37.01 35.36
N ARG A 197 2.34 -36.45 34.39
CA ARG A 197 1.87 -36.30 33.01
C ARG A 197 1.75 -37.63 32.26
N ARG A 198 2.35 -38.73 32.75
CA ARG A 198 2.28 -40.06 32.10
C ARG A 198 0.89 -40.69 32.23
N GLY A 199 0.11 -40.29 33.23
CA GLY A 199 -1.28 -40.71 33.41
C GLY A 199 -2.26 -40.06 32.43
N PHE A 200 -1.81 -39.09 31.64
CA PHE A 200 -2.63 -38.43 30.63
C PHE A 200 -2.63 -39.23 29.32
N GLN A 201 -3.80 -39.78 28.95
CA GLN A 201 -4.02 -40.46 27.66
C GLN A 201 -4.91 -39.59 26.77
N SER A 202 -4.35 -39.07 25.67
CA SER A 202 -5.13 -38.35 24.65
C SER A 202 -5.83 -39.35 23.73
N SER A 203 -7.14 -39.19 23.52
CA SER A 203 -7.90 -39.90 22.47
C SER A 203 -7.62 -39.39 21.05
N VAL A 204 -6.83 -38.31 20.91
CA VAL A 204 -6.51 -37.64 19.65
C VAL A 204 -5.02 -37.84 19.33
N SER A 205 -4.72 -38.26 18.09
CA SER A 205 -3.40 -38.69 17.59
C SER A 205 -2.29 -37.63 17.57
N SER A 206 -2.56 -36.41 18.02
CA SER A 206 -1.56 -35.35 18.19
C SER A 206 -1.19 -35.21 19.66
N LEU A 207 0.05 -35.53 20.01
CA LEU A 207 0.65 -35.31 21.33
C LEU A 207 0.37 -33.89 21.85
N GLN A 208 -0.60 -33.71 22.75
CA GLN A 208 -0.77 -32.48 23.50
C GLN A 208 -0.79 -32.83 24.99
N PHE A 209 0.27 -32.47 25.71
CA PHE A 209 0.29 -32.53 27.17
C PHE A 209 -0.79 -31.62 27.79
N PRO A 210 -1.27 -31.90 29.01
CA PRO A 210 -2.23 -31.03 29.68
C PRO A 210 -1.63 -29.63 29.89
N VAL A 211 -2.47 -28.61 29.71
CA VAL A 211 -2.12 -27.21 29.95
C VAL A 211 -2.09 -26.98 31.46
N MET A 212 -0.98 -26.44 31.96
CA MET A 212 -0.76 -26.25 33.39
C MET A 212 -0.39 -24.80 33.65
N LEU A 213 -1.28 -24.08 34.33
CA LEU A 213 -1.20 -22.64 34.51
C LEU A 213 -1.19 -22.28 36.01
N PRO A 214 -0.29 -21.39 36.45
CA PRO A 214 -0.31 -20.86 37.80
C PRO A 214 -1.27 -19.66 37.90
N SER A 215 -1.92 -19.45 39.04
CA SER A 215 -2.61 -18.18 39.32
C SER A 215 -1.62 -17.08 39.72
N LEU A 216 -0.64 -17.39 40.57
CA LEU A 216 0.41 -16.46 41.02
C LEU A 216 1.80 -17.13 41.01
N ARG A 217 2.85 -16.31 41.02
CA ARG A 217 4.26 -16.73 41.10
C ARG A 217 5.03 -15.76 41.99
N GLU A 218 5.95 -16.30 42.79
CA GLU A 218 6.91 -15.49 43.54
C GLU A 218 7.76 -14.65 42.58
N ASN A 219 8.13 -13.43 43.01
CA ASN A 219 8.93 -12.46 42.25
C ASN A 219 8.31 -11.96 40.94
N ARG A 220 6.97 -11.92 40.88
CA ARG A 220 6.25 -11.41 39.72
C ARG A 220 5.07 -10.53 40.14
N SER A 221 4.67 -9.59 39.28
CA SER A 221 3.42 -8.85 39.48
C SER A 221 2.23 -9.81 39.45
N ASP A 222 1.43 -9.80 40.51
CA ASP A 222 0.25 -10.63 40.68
C ASP A 222 -0.73 -10.45 39.51
N TRP A 223 -1.02 -9.19 39.17
CA TRP A 223 -1.93 -8.84 38.09
C TRP A 223 -1.43 -9.36 36.73
N GLN A 224 -0.15 -9.15 36.44
CA GLN A 224 0.46 -9.63 35.19
C GLN A 224 0.38 -11.17 35.10
N GLN A 225 0.68 -11.88 36.18
CA GLN A 225 0.60 -13.34 36.19
C GLN A 225 -0.81 -13.85 35.96
N MET A 226 -1.80 -13.24 36.61
CA MET A 226 -3.21 -13.62 36.45
C MET A 226 -3.70 -13.37 35.03
N VAL A 227 -3.40 -12.21 34.43
CA VAL A 227 -3.81 -11.87 33.05
C VAL A 227 -3.13 -12.76 32.02
N GLU A 228 -1.88 -13.17 32.23
CA GLU A 228 -1.22 -14.10 31.31
C GLU A 228 -1.80 -15.52 31.37
N SER A 229 -2.13 -16.00 32.57
CA SER A 229 -2.82 -17.28 32.71
C SER A 229 -4.24 -17.21 32.12
N LEU A 230 -4.94 -16.08 32.29
CA LEU A 230 -6.23 -15.83 31.64
C LEU A 230 -6.09 -15.82 30.10
N GLY A 231 -5.05 -15.17 29.57
CA GLY A 231 -4.75 -15.17 28.14
C GLY A 231 -4.45 -16.56 27.60
N ALA A 232 -3.70 -17.37 28.35
CA ALA A 232 -3.43 -18.76 27.99
C ALA A 232 -4.71 -19.62 27.98
N LEU A 233 -5.65 -19.39 28.91
CA LEU A 233 -6.97 -20.02 28.90
C LEU A 233 -7.79 -19.59 27.68
N TYR A 234 -7.80 -18.28 27.37
CA TYR A 234 -8.52 -17.72 26.22
C TYR A 234 -8.02 -18.31 24.88
N ILE A 235 -6.70 -18.45 24.70
CA ILE A 235 -6.10 -19.07 23.50
C ILE A 235 -6.52 -20.54 23.35
N ARG A 236 -6.81 -21.23 24.45
CA ARG A 236 -7.30 -22.62 24.45
C ARG A 236 -8.80 -22.74 24.25
N GLY A 237 -9.50 -21.63 24.01
CA GLY A 237 -10.93 -21.61 23.76
C GLY A 237 -11.79 -21.68 25.02
N VAL A 238 -11.21 -21.44 26.21
CA VAL A 238 -12.00 -21.27 27.43
C VAL A 238 -12.80 -19.98 27.31
N GLU A 239 -14.12 -20.07 27.50
CA GLU A 239 -15.01 -18.92 27.47
C GLU A 239 -14.76 -18.03 28.70
N VAL A 240 -14.24 -16.83 28.47
CA VAL A 240 -13.97 -15.85 29.53
C VAL A 240 -15.14 -14.89 29.62
N ASP A 241 -15.72 -14.75 30.81
CA ASP A 241 -16.71 -13.71 31.10
C ASP A 241 -15.99 -12.36 31.29
N TRP A 242 -15.79 -11.67 30.16
CA TRP A 242 -15.13 -10.36 30.14
C TRP A 242 -15.91 -9.29 30.91
N ARG A 243 -17.24 -9.39 31.01
CA ARG A 243 -18.04 -8.44 31.79
C ARG A 243 -17.74 -8.53 33.27
N ARG A 244 -17.64 -9.76 33.80
CA ARG A 244 -17.24 -9.97 35.20
C ARG A 244 -15.78 -9.55 35.45
N PHE A 245 -14.89 -9.81 34.51
CA PHE A 245 -13.49 -9.37 34.60
C PHE A 245 -13.37 -7.83 34.65
N GLU A 246 -14.15 -7.13 33.83
CA GLU A 246 -14.21 -5.67 33.80
C GLU A 246 -14.84 -5.05 35.07
N GLN A 247 -15.72 -5.77 35.76
CA GLN A 247 -16.35 -5.33 37.02
C GLN A 247 -15.44 -5.41 38.26
N VAL A 248 -14.31 -6.13 38.20
CA VAL A 248 -13.40 -6.29 39.37
C VAL A 248 -12.73 -4.98 39.75
N ASP A 249 -12.53 -4.07 38.79
CA ASP A 249 -12.12 -2.70 39.05
C ASP A 249 -13.38 -1.85 39.28
N GLN A 250 -13.68 -1.45 40.52
CA GLN A 250 -14.76 -0.50 40.86
C GLN A 250 -14.53 0.93 40.31
N VAL A 251 -13.70 1.09 39.28
CA VAL A 251 -13.57 2.31 38.49
C VAL A 251 -14.58 2.20 37.36
N GLU A 252 -15.75 2.82 37.53
CA GLU A 252 -16.77 2.92 36.49
C GLU A 252 -16.16 3.28 35.11
N SER A 253 -16.29 2.35 34.16
CA SER A 253 -16.31 2.57 32.70
C SER A 253 -15.21 3.39 32.01
N THR A 254 -13.93 3.28 32.37
CA THR A 254 -12.85 3.99 31.63
C THR A 254 -12.18 3.18 30.52
N ARG A 255 -12.39 1.86 30.45
CA ARG A 255 -11.80 1.03 29.37
C ARG A 255 -12.60 1.20 28.08
N LYS A 256 -12.10 2.06 27.17
CA LYS A 256 -12.68 2.21 25.83
C LYS A 256 -12.31 1.00 24.95
N ARG A 257 -13.29 0.45 24.24
CA ARG A 257 -13.04 -0.54 23.19
C ARG A 257 -12.35 0.16 22.02
N VAL A 258 -11.04 -0.02 21.92
CA VAL A 258 -10.26 0.49 20.78
C VAL A 258 -10.33 -0.49 19.61
N PRO A 259 -10.54 -0.02 18.37
CA PRO A 259 -10.46 -0.87 17.19
C PRO A 259 -9.00 -1.27 16.97
N LEU A 260 -8.65 -2.52 17.29
CA LEU A 260 -7.40 -3.11 16.86
C LEU A 260 -7.47 -3.45 15.36
N PRO A 261 -6.32 -3.56 14.66
CA PRO A 261 -6.28 -4.11 13.31
C PRO A 261 -7.15 -5.36 13.24
N THR A 262 -8.07 -5.38 12.28
CA THR A 262 -8.97 -6.53 12.09
C THR A 262 -8.15 -7.79 11.83
N TYR A 263 -8.75 -8.96 12.07
CA TYR A 263 -8.13 -10.26 11.81
C TYR A 263 -7.30 -10.18 10.51
N PRO A 264 -5.98 -10.36 10.57
CA PRO A 264 -5.14 -10.35 9.39
C PRO A 264 -5.48 -11.64 8.66
N PHE A 265 -6.57 -11.60 7.88
CA PHE A 265 -6.95 -12.69 7.00
C PHE A 265 -5.67 -13.11 6.30
N GLN A 266 -5.41 -14.42 6.20
CA GLN A 266 -4.19 -14.94 5.55
C GLN A 266 -4.05 -14.49 4.09
N ARG A 267 -4.96 -13.61 3.60
CA ARG A 267 -5.11 -13.05 2.26
C ARG A 267 -5.01 -14.13 1.19
N GLN A 268 -5.33 -15.37 1.57
CA GLN A 268 -5.51 -16.45 0.66
C GLN A 268 -6.80 -16.18 -0.10
N ARG A 269 -6.66 -16.15 -1.42
CA ARG A 269 -7.75 -15.86 -2.34
C ARG A 269 -8.70 -17.08 -2.38
N TYR A 270 -9.70 -17.09 -1.51
CA TYR A 270 -10.81 -18.05 -1.50
C TYR A 270 -12.04 -17.56 -2.29
N TRP A 271 -11.81 -16.77 -3.32
CA TRP A 271 -12.79 -16.70 -4.39
C TRP A 271 -12.97 -18.11 -4.93
N LEU A 272 -14.17 -18.46 -5.40
CA LEU A 272 -14.29 -19.49 -6.42
C LEU A 272 -13.38 -19.04 -7.55
N ARG A 273 -12.10 -19.45 -7.51
CA ARG A 273 -11.31 -19.60 -8.71
C ARG A 273 -12.19 -20.54 -9.50
N GLN A 274 -12.92 -20.00 -10.49
CA GLN A 274 -13.17 -20.79 -11.67
C GLN A 274 -11.86 -21.53 -11.93
N PRO A 275 -11.88 -22.87 -11.95
CA PRO A 275 -10.66 -23.63 -11.91
C PRO A 275 -9.67 -22.98 -12.87
N ALA A 276 -8.48 -22.61 -12.41
CA ALA A 276 -7.40 -22.25 -13.32
C ALA A 276 -7.05 -23.46 -14.23
N ALA A 277 -7.63 -24.64 -13.96
CA ALA A 277 -7.76 -25.78 -14.85
C ALA A 277 -8.88 -25.65 -15.94
N ARG A 278 -9.47 -24.47 -16.10
CA ARG A 278 -10.30 -24.05 -17.24
C ARG A 278 -9.83 -22.69 -17.80
N GLN A 279 -8.57 -22.29 -17.54
CA GLN A 279 -7.89 -21.19 -18.23
C GLN A 279 -7.27 -21.63 -19.58
N GLN A 280 -7.72 -22.75 -20.14
CA GLN A 280 -8.30 -22.61 -21.47
C GLN A 280 -9.75 -22.15 -21.25
N GLN A 281 -9.99 -20.83 -21.20
CA GLN A 281 -11.15 -20.37 -21.98
C GLN A 281 -10.90 -21.07 -23.32
N SER A 282 -11.79 -21.97 -23.72
CA SER A 282 -11.70 -22.52 -25.06
C SER A 282 -11.82 -21.29 -25.94
N ARG A 283 -10.67 -20.73 -26.34
CA ARG A 283 -10.62 -19.66 -27.32
C ARG A 283 -11.51 -20.16 -28.44
N LEU A 284 -12.53 -19.38 -28.79
CA LEU A 284 -13.44 -19.81 -29.84
C LEU A 284 -12.63 -20.11 -31.10
N ARG A 285 -11.63 -19.25 -31.34
CA ARG A 285 -10.55 -19.38 -32.31
C ARG A 285 -9.29 -18.69 -31.77
N PRO A 286 -8.10 -18.97 -32.32
CA PRO A 286 -6.92 -18.15 -32.05
C PRO A 286 -7.24 -16.66 -32.24
N GLN A 287 -6.70 -15.80 -31.35
CA GLN A 287 -6.97 -14.35 -31.28
C GLN A 287 -8.38 -13.90 -30.89
N ILE A 288 -9.38 -14.77 -30.67
CA ILE A 288 -10.70 -14.36 -30.18
C ILE A 288 -11.13 -15.25 -29.00
N ASP A 289 -11.31 -14.63 -27.85
CA ASP A 289 -11.66 -15.33 -26.61
C ASP A 289 -13.19 -15.43 -26.44
N THR A 290 -13.93 -14.37 -26.79
CA THR A 290 -15.39 -14.29 -26.60
C THR A 290 -16.09 -13.68 -27.83
N MET A 291 -17.32 -14.11 -28.10
CA MET A 291 -18.24 -13.49 -29.07
C MET A 291 -19.55 -13.14 -28.37
N ILE A 292 -19.99 -11.88 -28.50
CA ILE A 292 -21.19 -11.32 -27.91
C ILE A 292 -22.06 -10.78 -29.05
N LYS A 293 -23.27 -11.31 -29.19
CA LYS A 293 -24.27 -10.77 -30.13
C LYS A 293 -25.16 -9.78 -29.39
N LEU A 294 -25.35 -8.58 -29.95
CA LEU A 294 -26.17 -7.49 -29.42
C LEU A 294 -27.33 -7.19 -30.38
N PRO A 295 -28.41 -7.99 -30.39
CA PRO A 295 -29.45 -7.91 -31.42
C PRO A 295 -30.17 -6.57 -31.48
N ALA A 296 -30.33 -5.88 -30.34
CA ALA A 296 -30.99 -4.58 -30.28
C ALA A 296 -30.19 -3.47 -30.98
N GLN A 297 -28.86 -3.59 -31.00
CA GLN A 297 -27.93 -2.66 -31.64
C GLN A 297 -27.49 -3.16 -33.02
N ARG A 298 -27.90 -4.38 -33.41
CA ARG A 298 -27.42 -5.10 -34.60
C ARG A 298 -25.89 -5.18 -34.68
N GLN A 299 -25.26 -5.41 -33.53
CA GLN A 299 -23.81 -5.53 -33.43
C GLN A 299 -23.37 -6.93 -33.02
N ILE A 300 -22.22 -7.36 -33.53
CA ILE A 300 -21.48 -8.52 -33.03
C ILE A 300 -20.14 -8.02 -32.52
N VAL A 301 -19.88 -8.23 -31.24
CA VAL A 301 -18.64 -7.81 -30.58
C VAL A 301 -17.83 -9.07 -30.25
N PHE A 302 -16.60 -9.10 -30.74
CA PHE A 302 -15.62 -10.12 -30.39
C PHE A 302 -14.60 -9.50 -29.45
N GLU A 303 -14.21 -10.24 -28.42
CA GLU A 303 -13.23 -9.79 -27.45
C GLU A 303 -12.04 -10.74 -27.40
N ALA A 304 -10.85 -10.14 -27.27
CA ALA A 304 -9.58 -10.84 -27.20
C ALA A 304 -8.64 -10.19 -26.19
N LYS A 305 -7.95 -11.00 -25.41
CA LYS A 305 -6.80 -10.59 -24.61
C LYS A 305 -5.55 -10.65 -25.49
N CYS A 306 -4.97 -9.49 -25.77
CA CYS A 306 -3.77 -9.33 -26.58
C CYS A 306 -2.57 -8.97 -25.67
N GLY A 307 -1.58 -9.85 -25.63
CA GLY A 307 -0.38 -9.72 -24.81
C GLY A 307 0.57 -10.89 -25.07
N VAL A 308 1.84 -10.80 -24.69
CA VAL A 308 2.83 -11.87 -24.95
C VAL A 308 2.40 -13.20 -24.31
N ALA A 309 1.80 -13.15 -23.11
CA ALA A 309 1.33 -14.33 -22.41
C ALA A 309 0.12 -15.01 -23.09
N THR A 310 -0.69 -14.27 -23.84
CA THR A 310 -1.89 -14.80 -24.49
C THR A 310 -1.64 -15.11 -25.96
N GLN A 311 -0.90 -14.28 -26.66
CA GLN A 311 -0.60 -14.40 -28.08
C GLN A 311 0.92 -14.30 -28.29
N PRO A 312 1.69 -15.38 -28.05
CA PRO A 312 3.15 -15.31 -28.04
C PRO A 312 3.79 -14.74 -29.31
N TYR A 313 3.20 -15.00 -30.49
CA TYR A 313 3.69 -14.50 -31.78
C TYR A 313 3.79 -12.97 -31.86
N VAL A 314 3.08 -12.21 -31.00
CA VAL A 314 3.12 -10.75 -31.05
C VAL A 314 4.50 -10.19 -30.71
N VAL A 315 5.31 -10.92 -29.94
CA VAL A 315 6.68 -10.50 -29.57
C VAL A 315 7.61 -10.44 -30.79
N ASP A 316 7.28 -11.19 -31.84
CA ASP A 316 8.08 -11.33 -33.07
C ASP A 316 7.82 -10.18 -34.06
N HIS A 317 7.08 -9.14 -33.70
CA HIS A 317 6.90 -7.97 -34.54
C HIS A 317 7.16 -6.69 -33.74
N ARG A 318 8.37 -6.15 -33.88
CA ARG A 318 8.83 -4.98 -33.14
C ARG A 318 9.15 -3.83 -34.07
N VAL A 319 8.73 -2.63 -33.69
CA VAL A 319 9.05 -1.38 -34.41
C VAL A 319 9.79 -0.48 -33.43
N HIS A 320 11.04 -0.12 -33.73
CA HIS A 320 11.92 0.59 -32.79
C HIS A 320 11.96 -0.05 -31.38
N ASP A 321 12.21 -1.36 -31.31
CA ASP A 321 12.21 -2.17 -30.07
C ASP A 321 10.87 -2.27 -29.32
N VAL A 322 9.80 -1.63 -29.76
CA VAL A 322 8.46 -1.73 -29.14
C VAL A 322 7.66 -2.82 -29.82
N ILE A 323 6.97 -3.66 -29.03
CA ILE A 323 6.03 -4.66 -29.58
C ILE A 323 4.84 -3.93 -30.19
N VAL A 324 4.64 -4.08 -31.50
CA VAL A 324 3.53 -3.47 -32.24
C VAL A 324 2.70 -4.56 -32.88
N ILE A 325 1.39 -4.54 -32.66
CA ILE A 325 0.46 -5.44 -33.35
C ILE A 325 0.37 -5.02 -34.82
N SER A 326 0.82 -5.89 -35.72
CA SER A 326 0.92 -5.62 -37.15
C SER A 326 -0.45 -5.36 -37.79
N GLY A 327 -0.46 -4.63 -38.91
CA GLY A 327 -1.69 -4.48 -39.71
C GLY A 327 -2.27 -5.84 -40.13
N ALA A 328 -1.40 -6.81 -40.43
CA ALA A 328 -1.78 -8.18 -40.73
C ALA A 328 -2.49 -8.88 -39.56
N ALA A 329 -2.08 -8.63 -38.32
CA ALA A 329 -2.75 -9.16 -37.14
C ALA A 329 -4.17 -8.59 -36.96
N HIS A 330 -4.38 -7.30 -37.25
CA HIS A 330 -5.74 -6.72 -37.23
C HIS A 330 -6.65 -7.37 -38.28
N ILE A 331 -6.17 -7.58 -39.51
CA ILE A 331 -6.92 -8.30 -40.56
C ILE A 331 -7.22 -9.74 -40.14
N SER A 332 -6.24 -10.43 -39.57
CA SER A 332 -6.40 -11.80 -39.05
C SER A 332 -7.50 -11.89 -37.98
N MET A 333 -7.57 -10.92 -37.06
CA MET A 333 -8.65 -10.84 -36.06
C MET A 333 -10.02 -10.62 -36.71
N VAL A 334 -10.11 -9.75 -37.72
CA VAL A 334 -11.36 -9.51 -38.48
C VAL A 334 -11.81 -10.77 -39.21
N LEU A 335 -10.92 -11.47 -39.93
CA LEU A 335 -11.24 -12.72 -40.62
C LEU A 335 -11.64 -13.83 -39.64
N THR A 336 -11.04 -13.88 -38.46
CA THR A 336 -11.44 -14.78 -37.39
C THR A 336 -12.84 -14.47 -36.87
N GLY A 337 -13.19 -13.18 -36.72
CA GLY A 337 -14.56 -12.75 -36.43
C GLY A 337 -15.54 -13.16 -37.53
N VAL A 338 -15.14 -13.06 -38.81
CA VAL A 338 -15.95 -13.51 -39.95
C VAL A 338 -16.23 -15.01 -39.89
N ASP A 339 -15.20 -15.85 -39.69
CA ASP A 339 -15.37 -17.31 -39.53
C ASP A 339 -16.34 -17.64 -38.38
N LEU A 340 -16.22 -16.94 -37.26
CA LEU A 340 -17.06 -17.17 -36.08
C LEU A 340 -18.52 -16.72 -36.26
N ALA A 341 -18.77 -15.58 -36.92
CA ALA A 341 -20.12 -15.06 -37.11
C ALA A 341 -20.86 -15.70 -38.29
N TYR A 342 -20.14 -15.97 -39.39
CA TYR A 342 -20.72 -16.30 -40.69
C TYR A 342 -20.22 -17.63 -41.29
N GLY A 343 -19.24 -18.29 -40.65
CA GLY A 343 -18.63 -19.53 -41.11
C GLY A 343 -17.55 -19.34 -42.19
N ASP A 344 -17.02 -20.45 -42.70
CA ASP A 344 -16.02 -20.45 -43.77
C ASP A 344 -16.68 -20.08 -45.12
N GLN A 345 -16.80 -18.78 -45.35
CA GLN A 345 -17.34 -18.20 -46.58
C GLN A 345 -16.33 -17.18 -47.14
N PRO A 346 -16.20 -17.07 -48.47
CA PRO A 346 -15.43 -15.98 -49.06
C PRO A 346 -15.94 -14.62 -48.57
N CYS A 347 -15.03 -13.72 -48.24
CA CYS A 347 -15.37 -12.38 -47.80
C CYS A 347 -14.49 -11.32 -48.47
N VAL A 348 -15.03 -10.11 -48.56
CA VAL A 348 -14.32 -8.95 -49.10
C VAL A 348 -14.34 -7.84 -48.05
N LEU A 349 -13.16 -7.43 -47.61
CA LEU A 349 -12.94 -6.25 -46.81
C LEU A 349 -12.62 -5.07 -47.74
N GLN A 350 -13.23 -3.91 -47.52
CA GLN A 350 -13.07 -2.72 -48.36
C GLN A 350 -12.76 -1.49 -47.51
N ASN A 351 -12.03 -0.53 -48.08
CA ASN A 351 -11.70 0.75 -47.45
C ASN A 351 -11.09 0.57 -46.05
N ILE A 352 -10.11 -0.32 -45.95
CA ILE A 352 -9.44 -0.62 -44.68
C ILE A 352 -8.48 0.52 -44.38
N ALA A 353 -8.57 1.10 -43.19
CA ALA A 353 -7.65 2.10 -42.70
C ALA A 353 -7.05 1.67 -41.35
N PHE A 354 -5.72 1.76 -41.22
CA PHE A 354 -4.99 1.59 -39.97
C PHE A 354 -4.71 2.97 -39.37
N LEU A 355 -5.43 3.31 -38.30
CA LEU A 355 -5.48 4.66 -37.73
C LEU A 355 -4.43 4.87 -36.64
N HIS A 356 -4.31 3.92 -35.71
CA HIS A 356 -3.38 3.99 -34.57
C HIS A 356 -2.72 2.64 -34.33
N ALA A 357 -1.42 2.65 -34.02
CA ALA A 357 -0.70 1.44 -33.66
C ALA A 357 -1.15 0.92 -32.28
N LEU A 358 -1.32 -0.40 -32.15
CA LEU A 358 -1.52 -1.06 -30.87
C LEU A 358 -0.15 -1.53 -30.36
N THR A 359 0.34 -0.90 -29.30
CA THR A 359 1.65 -1.19 -28.69
C THR A 359 1.49 -1.93 -27.38
N LEU A 360 2.44 -2.82 -27.06
CA LEU A 360 2.50 -3.55 -25.80
C LEU A 360 3.84 -3.32 -25.10
N THR A 361 3.82 -3.11 -23.78
CA THR A 361 5.01 -2.93 -22.96
C THR A 361 5.22 -4.06 -21.95
N GLY A 362 6.39 -4.69 -21.96
CA GLY A 362 6.71 -5.79 -21.03
C GLY A 362 5.69 -6.94 -21.07
N ASN A 363 5.05 -7.22 -19.94
CA ASN A 363 4.03 -8.26 -19.80
C ASN A 363 2.59 -7.70 -19.82
N GLU A 364 2.40 -6.51 -20.38
CA GLU A 364 1.08 -5.89 -20.54
C GLU A 364 0.14 -6.80 -21.35
N ILE A 365 -1.13 -6.82 -20.92
CA ILE A 365 -2.23 -7.45 -21.66
C ILE A 365 -3.28 -6.37 -21.87
N ARG A 366 -3.63 -6.13 -23.14
CA ARG A 366 -4.73 -5.24 -23.53
C ARG A 366 -5.95 -6.05 -23.94
N THR A 367 -7.12 -5.50 -23.69
CA THR A 367 -8.36 -6.04 -24.25
C THR A 367 -8.57 -5.40 -25.62
N VAL A 368 -8.72 -6.22 -26.63
CA VAL A 368 -9.02 -5.83 -28.01
C VAL A 368 -10.43 -6.26 -28.34
N GLN A 369 -11.22 -5.37 -28.93
CA GLN A 369 -12.53 -5.69 -29.46
C GLN A 369 -12.54 -5.54 -30.98
N VAL A 370 -13.11 -6.53 -31.65
CA VAL A 370 -13.54 -6.42 -33.04
C VAL A 370 -15.05 -6.27 -33.03
N ILE A 371 -15.56 -5.20 -33.63
CA ILE A 371 -17.00 -4.90 -33.65
C ILE A 371 -17.45 -4.94 -35.10
N PHE A 372 -18.49 -5.72 -35.38
CA PHE A 372 -19.24 -5.70 -36.64
C PHE A 372 -20.58 -5.02 -36.41
N ASP A 373 -20.86 -3.98 -37.17
CA ASP A 373 -22.14 -3.25 -37.16
C ASP A 373 -22.95 -3.64 -38.39
N GLU A 374 -24.02 -4.40 -38.17
CA GLU A 374 -24.91 -4.92 -39.21
C GLU A 374 -26.00 -3.88 -39.51
N ALA A 375 -25.82 -3.11 -40.59
CA ALA A 375 -26.86 -2.22 -41.10
C ALA A 375 -28.04 -3.01 -41.74
N GLU A 376 -29.12 -2.30 -42.14
CA GLU A 376 -30.32 -2.94 -42.70
C GLU A 376 -30.04 -3.82 -43.93
N SER A 377 -30.84 -4.89 -44.08
CA SER A 377 -30.66 -5.96 -45.08
C SER A 377 -30.18 -5.45 -46.46
N GLY A 378 -28.94 -5.78 -46.81
CA GLY A 378 -28.33 -5.49 -48.11
C GLY A 378 -27.16 -4.49 -48.11
N SER A 379 -26.86 -3.84 -46.99
CA SER A 379 -25.68 -2.96 -46.86
C SER A 379 -24.43 -3.70 -46.38
N LEU A 380 -23.25 -3.14 -46.70
CA LEU A 380 -21.96 -3.58 -46.16
C LEU A 380 -21.95 -3.48 -44.62
N ILE A 381 -21.28 -4.43 -43.97
CA ILE A 381 -21.08 -4.46 -42.52
C ILE A 381 -19.89 -3.56 -42.20
N ASP A 382 -20.04 -2.57 -41.33
CA ASP A 382 -18.90 -1.77 -40.89
C ASP A 382 -18.15 -2.55 -39.81
N PHE A 383 -16.82 -2.61 -39.88
CA PHE A 383 -15.99 -3.21 -38.84
C PHE A 383 -15.05 -2.19 -38.19
N GLN A 384 -14.78 -2.42 -36.91
CA GLN A 384 -13.83 -1.66 -36.11
C GLN A 384 -12.99 -2.60 -35.25
N VAL A 385 -11.71 -2.29 -35.10
CA VAL A 385 -10.81 -2.95 -34.15
C VAL A 385 -10.32 -1.91 -33.17
N LEU A 386 -10.66 -2.06 -31.88
CA LEU A 386 -10.32 -1.10 -30.82
C LEU A 386 -9.66 -1.80 -29.64
N SER A 387 -8.92 -1.05 -28.81
CA SER A 387 -8.38 -1.56 -27.55
C SER A 387 -8.67 -0.65 -26.36
N TYR A 388 -8.71 -1.23 -25.16
CA TYR A 388 -8.83 -0.52 -23.89
C TYR A 388 -8.20 -1.32 -22.74
N ASN A 389 -7.98 -0.65 -21.60
CA ASN A 389 -7.48 -1.26 -20.37
C ASN A 389 -8.64 -1.47 -19.39
N GLU A 390 -8.73 -2.66 -18.77
CA GLU A 390 -9.79 -2.95 -17.79
C GLU A 390 -9.57 -2.30 -16.43
N THR A 391 -8.34 -1.86 -16.14
CA THR A 391 -7.92 -1.35 -14.81
C THR A 391 -7.83 0.17 -14.73
N VAL A 392 -7.94 0.87 -15.86
CA VAL A 392 -7.79 2.33 -15.97
C VAL A 392 -8.99 2.88 -16.75
N SER A 393 -9.47 4.07 -16.40
CA SER A 393 -10.49 4.83 -17.13
C SER A 393 -9.97 5.37 -18.48
N ASP A 394 -9.26 4.55 -19.25
CA ASP A 394 -8.78 4.92 -20.58
C ASP A 394 -9.93 4.84 -21.59
N ALA A 395 -10.09 5.89 -22.40
CA ALA A 395 -11.01 5.88 -23.52
C ALA A 395 -10.58 4.81 -24.55
N PRO A 396 -11.53 4.11 -25.20
CA PRO A 396 -11.20 3.11 -26.21
C PRO A 396 -10.45 3.74 -27.39
N LEU A 397 -9.38 3.09 -27.84
CA LEU A 397 -8.56 3.55 -28.95
C LEU A 397 -8.85 2.72 -30.20
N LEU A 398 -9.25 3.39 -31.29
CA LEU A 398 -9.55 2.75 -32.58
C LEU A 398 -8.27 2.52 -33.39
N HIS A 399 -7.99 1.26 -33.74
CA HIS A 399 -6.78 0.85 -34.46
C HIS A 399 -7.01 0.62 -35.94
N ALA A 400 -8.08 -0.09 -36.30
CA ALA A 400 -8.41 -0.39 -37.69
C ALA A 400 -9.92 -0.26 -37.92
N THR A 401 -10.31 0.13 -39.13
CA THR A 401 -11.71 0.17 -39.55
C THR A 401 -11.84 -0.10 -41.04
N GLY A 402 -13.02 -0.55 -41.47
CA GLY A 402 -13.35 -0.73 -42.87
C GLY A 402 -14.74 -1.32 -43.04
N LYS A 403 -15.03 -1.81 -44.23
CA LYS A 403 -16.31 -2.45 -44.59
C LYS A 403 -16.11 -3.91 -44.94
N LEU A 404 -17.11 -4.73 -44.67
CA LEU A 404 -17.10 -6.17 -44.85
C LEU A 404 -18.33 -6.60 -45.68
N SER A 405 -18.11 -7.52 -46.62
CA SER A 405 -19.16 -8.24 -47.32
C SER A 405 -18.91 -9.75 -47.30
N ILE A 406 -19.98 -10.52 -47.12
CA ILE A 406 -19.94 -11.99 -46.95
C ILE A 406 -20.57 -12.66 -48.16
N GLY A 407 -19.91 -13.67 -48.73
CA GLY A 407 -20.44 -14.51 -49.81
C GLY A 407 -20.46 -13.86 -51.20
N THR A 408 -19.94 -12.64 -51.34
CA THR A 408 -20.00 -11.82 -52.57
C THR A 408 -18.67 -11.71 -53.32
N ALA A 409 -17.71 -12.61 -53.10
CA ALA A 409 -16.44 -12.61 -53.82
C ALA A 409 -16.59 -13.21 -55.24
N ALA A 410 -16.08 -12.52 -56.26
CA ALA A 410 -15.97 -13.08 -57.61
C ALA A 410 -15.06 -14.34 -57.60
N ALA A 411 -15.36 -15.34 -58.43
CA ALA A 411 -14.61 -16.60 -58.46
C ALA A 411 -13.09 -16.36 -58.53
N PRO A 412 -12.27 -17.08 -57.74
CA PRO A 412 -10.84 -16.84 -57.66
C PRO A 412 -10.17 -17.09 -59.01
N SER A 413 -9.58 -16.05 -59.61
CA SER A 413 -8.69 -16.20 -60.76
C SER A 413 -7.41 -16.92 -60.32
N THR A 414 -6.90 -17.87 -61.10
CA THR A 414 -5.64 -18.56 -60.79
C THR A 414 -4.43 -17.65 -60.99
N LEU A 415 -3.45 -17.70 -60.08
CA LEU A 415 -2.17 -17.03 -60.25
C LEU A 415 -1.39 -17.72 -61.39
N PRO A 416 -0.97 -17.00 -62.46
CA PRO A 416 -0.22 -17.58 -63.58
C PRO A 416 1.24 -17.85 -63.19
N LEU A 417 1.45 -18.82 -62.31
CA LEU A 417 2.74 -19.08 -61.67
C LEU A 417 3.86 -19.38 -62.69
N ALA A 418 3.56 -20.14 -63.74
CA ALA A 418 4.52 -20.49 -64.78
C ALA A 418 5.04 -19.26 -65.56
N ASP A 419 4.16 -18.28 -65.82
CA ASP A 419 4.53 -17.04 -66.51
C ASP A 419 5.34 -16.13 -65.58
N LEU A 420 4.91 -16.01 -64.32
CA LEU A 420 5.63 -15.22 -63.32
C LEU A 420 7.02 -15.77 -63.00
N GLN A 421 7.20 -17.10 -63.00
CA GLN A 421 8.51 -17.74 -62.85
C GLN A 421 9.45 -17.47 -64.03
N GLN A 422 8.90 -17.15 -65.21
CA GLN A 422 9.70 -16.74 -66.37
C GLN A 422 10.04 -15.25 -66.36
N CYS A 423 9.15 -14.41 -65.82
CA CYS A 423 9.33 -12.95 -65.77
C CYS A 423 10.11 -12.46 -64.55
N CYS A 424 10.00 -13.14 -63.40
CA CYS A 424 10.69 -12.80 -62.16
C CYS A 424 11.92 -13.71 -62.02
N THR A 425 13.09 -13.22 -62.41
CA THR A 425 14.31 -14.04 -62.52
C THR A 425 15.47 -13.57 -61.66
N GLU A 426 15.45 -12.32 -61.19
CA GLU A 426 16.54 -11.76 -60.40
C GLU A 426 16.40 -12.17 -58.92
N PRO A 427 17.27 -13.03 -58.37
CA PRO A 427 17.12 -13.51 -57.01
C PRO A 427 17.45 -12.43 -55.98
N VAL A 428 16.63 -12.33 -54.94
CA VAL A 428 16.89 -11.50 -53.76
C VAL A 428 17.01 -12.40 -52.53
N ASP A 429 18.13 -12.29 -51.82
CA ASP A 429 18.40 -13.09 -50.62
C ASP A 429 17.42 -12.71 -49.49
N PRO A 430 16.67 -13.67 -48.91
CA PRO A 430 15.80 -13.41 -47.76
C PRO A 430 16.49 -12.68 -46.60
N ALA A 431 17.78 -12.97 -46.35
CA ALA A 431 18.53 -12.28 -45.29
C ALA A 431 18.69 -10.78 -45.58
N THR A 432 18.80 -10.39 -46.86
CA THR A 432 18.86 -8.97 -47.26
C THR A 432 17.54 -8.26 -46.94
N VAL A 433 16.40 -8.93 -47.19
CA VAL A 433 15.07 -8.38 -46.88
C VAL A 433 14.92 -8.13 -45.38
N VAL A 434 15.32 -9.09 -44.55
CA VAL A 434 15.30 -8.95 -43.08
C VAL A 434 16.23 -7.85 -42.60
N ASN A 435 17.44 -7.75 -43.14
CA ASN A 435 18.38 -6.69 -42.79
C ASN A 435 17.86 -5.30 -43.16
N ILE A 436 17.25 -5.13 -44.34
CA ILE A 436 16.65 -3.85 -44.73
C ILE A 436 15.51 -3.47 -43.77
N LEU A 437 14.67 -4.44 -43.38
CA LEU A 437 13.60 -4.21 -42.41
C LEU A 437 14.17 -3.74 -41.06
N ALA A 438 15.17 -4.41 -40.50
CA ALA A 438 15.76 -4.03 -39.21
C ALA A 438 16.57 -2.71 -39.29
N GLU A 439 17.42 -2.56 -40.32
CA GLU A 439 18.41 -1.49 -40.38
C GLU A 439 17.91 -0.20 -41.04
N GLN A 440 16.96 -0.28 -41.98
CA GLN A 440 16.45 0.90 -42.68
C GLN A 440 15.02 1.22 -42.25
N VAL A 441 14.14 0.21 -42.25
CA VAL A 441 12.71 0.40 -41.93
C VAL A 441 12.46 0.42 -40.41
N ARG A 442 13.41 -0.06 -39.60
CA ARG A 442 13.34 -0.18 -38.12
C ARG A 442 12.23 -1.10 -37.64
N VAL A 443 12.01 -2.19 -38.38
CA VAL A 443 11.06 -3.27 -38.06
C VAL A 443 11.86 -4.56 -37.85
N ASP A 444 11.91 -5.03 -36.62
CA ASP A 444 12.55 -6.28 -36.24
C ASP A 444 11.51 -7.41 -36.21
N LEU A 445 11.70 -8.38 -37.12
CA LEU A 445 10.82 -9.54 -37.26
C LEU A 445 11.45 -10.79 -36.66
N GLY A 446 10.72 -11.45 -35.76
CA GLY A 446 11.06 -12.73 -35.18
C GLY A 446 10.51 -13.94 -35.97
N PRO A 447 10.79 -15.17 -35.51
CA PRO A 447 10.55 -16.41 -36.28
C PRO A 447 9.12 -16.57 -36.84
N SER A 448 8.10 -16.07 -36.15
CA SER A 448 6.70 -16.20 -36.59
C SER A 448 6.35 -15.41 -37.85
N TYR A 449 7.11 -14.37 -38.16
CA TYR A 449 6.91 -13.48 -39.31
C TYR A 449 7.84 -13.79 -40.49
N LEU A 450 8.80 -14.70 -40.34
CA LEU A 450 9.83 -15.01 -41.33
C LEU A 450 9.42 -16.18 -42.26
N TRP A 451 8.38 -15.99 -43.08
CA TRP A 451 7.90 -17.03 -44.01
C TRP A 451 8.63 -17.03 -45.37
N GLY A 452 9.39 -15.98 -45.69
CA GLY A 452 10.08 -15.84 -46.97
C GLY A 452 11.18 -16.89 -47.16
N ASP A 453 10.95 -17.87 -48.03
CA ASP A 453 11.92 -18.92 -48.40
C ASP A 453 12.83 -18.46 -49.54
N ALA A 454 12.26 -17.75 -50.53
CA ALA A 454 13.00 -17.16 -51.65
C ALA A 454 12.21 -16.05 -52.33
N PHE A 455 12.91 -15.06 -52.88
CA PHE A 455 12.35 -13.93 -53.60
C PHE A 455 12.99 -13.79 -54.98
N TRP A 456 12.19 -13.53 -56.01
CA TRP A 456 12.65 -13.21 -57.35
C TRP A 456 12.00 -11.92 -57.83
N ARG A 457 12.82 -10.94 -58.17
CA ARG A 457 12.42 -9.66 -58.71
C ARG A 457 12.23 -9.76 -60.23
N GLY A 458 11.13 -9.18 -60.71
CA GLY A 458 10.85 -8.89 -62.11
C GLY A 458 10.67 -7.40 -62.34
N GLU A 459 10.29 -7.01 -63.55
CA GLU A 459 10.17 -5.58 -63.92
C GLU A 459 9.07 -4.85 -63.12
N THR A 460 7.91 -5.50 -62.97
CA THR A 460 6.70 -4.89 -62.37
C THR A 460 6.40 -5.35 -60.95
N GLY A 461 7.16 -6.32 -60.42
CA GLY A 461 6.86 -6.90 -59.11
C GLY A 461 7.86 -7.97 -58.64
N VAL A 462 7.52 -8.64 -57.55
CA VAL A 462 8.31 -9.72 -56.94
C VAL A 462 7.46 -10.96 -56.77
N LEU A 463 7.99 -12.09 -57.24
CA LEU A 463 7.48 -13.40 -56.91
C LEU A 463 8.20 -13.93 -55.66
N SER A 464 7.43 -14.30 -54.65
CA SER A 464 7.92 -14.79 -53.36
C SER A 464 7.45 -16.21 -53.14
N LYS A 465 8.37 -17.11 -52.81
CA LYS A 465 8.06 -18.44 -52.29
C LYS A 465 8.00 -18.36 -50.77
N LEU A 466 6.88 -18.76 -50.20
CA LEU A 466 6.60 -18.70 -48.76
C LEU A 466 6.47 -20.12 -48.19
N ARG A 467 7.06 -20.35 -47.03
CA ARG A 467 7.02 -21.62 -46.30
C ARG A 467 6.74 -21.38 -44.83
N LEU A 468 6.04 -22.32 -44.20
CA LEU A 468 5.82 -22.32 -42.76
C LEU A 468 7.19 -22.25 -42.03
N PRO A 469 7.45 -21.19 -41.23
CA PRO A 469 8.69 -21.07 -40.47
C PRO A 469 8.79 -22.14 -39.38
N ALA A 470 10.02 -22.41 -38.93
CA ALA A 470 10.27 -23.19 -37.72
C ALA A 470 9.92 -22.34 -36.48
N THR A 471 8.63 -22.18 -36.21
CA THR A 471 8.10 -21.46 -35.04
C THR A 471 7.58 -22.46 -33.99
N GLU A 472 7.73 -22.12 -32.71
CA GLU A 472 7.13 -22.89 -31.61
C GLU A 472 5.60 -22.70 -31.52
N HIS A 473 5.03 -21.76 -32.30
CA HIS A 473 3.62 -21.42 -32.22
C HIS A 473 2.77 -22.22 -33.20
N SER A 474 1.67 -22.79 -32.71
CA SER A 474 0.69 -23.43 -33.58
C SER A 474 -0.03 -22.39 -34.43
N ILE A 475 -0.06 -22.65 -35.74
CA ILE A 475 -0.85 -21.90 -36.72
C ILE A 475 -2.25 -22.52 -36.94
N GLU A 476 -2.57 -23.62 -36.27
CA GLU A 476 -3.85 -24.29 -36.40
C GLU A 476 -5.00 -23.40 -35.91
N GLY A 477 -6.11 -23.39 -36.66
CA GLY A 477 -7.33 -22.66 -36.31
C GLY A 477 -7.34 -21.18 -36.69
N TYR A 478 -6.26 -20.62 -37.23
CA TYR A 478 -6.27 -19.30 -37.85
C TYR A 478 -6.83 -19.40 -39.28
N PRO A 479 -7.85 -18.62 -39.67
CA PRO A 479 -8.24 -18.51 -41.08
C PRO A 479 -7.08 -17.98 -41.95
N LEU A 480 -6.34 -17.02 -41.41
CA LEU A 480 -5.13 -16.47 -42.02
C LEU A 480 -4.15 -16.09 -40.90
N PHE A 481 -3.01 -16.77 -40.83
CA PHE A 481 -2.01 -16.46 -39.81
C PHE A 481 -1.37 -15.07 -40.06
N PRO A 482 -1.21 -14.21 -39.03
CA PRO A 482 -0.69 -12.84 -39.22
C PRO A 482 0.65 -12.78 -39.96
N GLY A 483 1.59 -13.63 -39.56
CA GLY A 483 2.93 -13.66 -40.16
C GLY A 483 2.95 -14.05 -41.64
N LEU A 484 1.96 -14.82 -42.11
CA LEU A 484 1.86 -15.21 -43.53
C LEU A 484 1.47 -14.01 -44.40
N PHE A 485 0.46 -13.24 -43.98
CA PHE A 485 0.06 -12.05 -44.73
C PHE A 485 1.12 -10.95 -44.64
N ASP A 486 1.76 -10.79 -43.48
CA ASP A 486 2.89 -9.88 -43.33
C ASP A 486 4.05 -10.24 -44.26
N ALA A 487 4.38 -11.52 -44.40
CA ALA A 487 5.39 -11.98 -45.34
C ALA A 487 5.05 -11.71 -46.82
N CYS A 488 3.77 -11.60 -47.18
CA CYS A 488 3.38 -11.14 -48.52
C CYS A 488 3.84 -9.69 -48.76
N MET A 489 3.81 -8.85 -47.72
CA MET A 489 4.27 -7.46 -47.78
C MET A 489 5.80 -7.35 -47.80
N GLN A 490 6.54 -8.35 -47.29
CA GLN A 490 8.01 -8.40 -47.39
C GLN A 490 8.50 -8.49 -48.85
N GLY A 491 7.68 -8.99 -49.78
CA GLY A 491 7.97 -8.92 -51.22
C GLY A 491 8.15 -7.49 -51.75
N ILE A 492 7.49 -6.51 -51.14
CA ILE A 492 7.66 -5.08 -51.45
C ILE A 492 9.07 -4.60 -51.08
N ILE A 493 9.59 -5.08 -49.94
CA ILE A 493 10.96 -4.79 -49.51
C ILE A 493 11.96 -5.44 -50.45
N ALA A 494 11.72 -6.69 -50.86
CA ALA A 494 12.55 -7.39 -51.83
C ALA A 494 12.59 -6.67 -53.19
N TYR A 495 11.48 -6.04 -53.62
CA TYR A 495 11.45 -5.27 -54.88
C TYR A 495 12.43 -4.08 -54.83
N HIS A 496 12.50 -3.44 -53.66
CA HIS A 496 13.32 -2.27 -53.40
C HIS A 496 14.67 -2.59 -52.74
N ALA A 497 15.16 -3.83 -52.84
CA ALA A 497 16.39 -4.26 -52.18
C ALA A 497 17.66 -3.46 -52.60
N ASP A 498 17.60 -2.76 -53.74
CA ASP A 498 18.64 -1.89 -54.28
C ASP A 498 18.48 -0.40 -53.91
N LYS A 499 17.44 -0.04 -53.15
CA LYS A 499 17.12 1.34 -52.78
C LYS A 499 17.23 1.53 -51.26
N VAL A 500 17.51 2.77 -50.85
CA VAL A 500 17.35 3.17 -49.45
C VAL A 500 15.88 3.42 -49.20
N LEU A 501 15.30 2.68 -48.26
CA LEU A 501 13.89 2.80 -47.89
C LEU A 501 13.71 3.67 -46.65
N GLU A 502 12.71 4.55 -46.69
CA GLU A 502 12.24 5.23 -45.49
C GLU A 502 11.39 4.27 -44.63
N PRO A 503 11.39 4.42 -43.29
CA PRO A 503 10.50 3.69 -42.40
C PRO A 503 9.04 3.88 -42.82
N ALA A 504 8.36 2.80 -43.19
CA ALA A 504 6.98 2.84 -43.63
C ALA A 504 6.21 1.62 -43.12
N VAL A 505 4.95 1.84 -42.75
CA VAL A 505 4.03 0.79 -42.29
C VAL A 505 2.77 0.77 -43.15
N PRO A 506 2.03 -0.36 -43.19
CA PRO A 506 0.72 -0.41 -43.83
C PRO A 506 -0.22 0.66 -43.28
N PHE A 507 -0.83 1.46 -44.15
CA PHE A 507 -1.74 2.54 -43.77
C PHE A 507 -3.17 2.31 -44.24
N ALA A 508 -3.34 1.86 -45.49
CA ALA A 508 -4.68 1.58 -46.03
C ALA A 508 -4.65 0.42 -47.04
N ILE A 509 -5.79 -0.26 -47.20
CA ILE A 509 -6.02 -1.27 -48.23
C ILE A 509 -7.38 -0.97 -48.86
N ASP A 510 -7.43 -0.83 -50.19
CA ASP A 510 -8.68 -0.53 -50.89
C ASP A 510 -9.62 -1.74 -50.85
N THR A 511 -9.10 -2.92 -51.21
CA THR A 511 -9.87 -4.17 -51.20
C THR A 511 -9.00 -5.34 -50.77
N PHE A 512 -9.48 -6.15 -49.83
CA PHE A 512 -8.87 -7.40 -49.39
C PHE A 512 -9.90 -8.52 -49.54
N THR A 513 -9.69 -9.41 -50.51
CA THR A 513 -10.55 -10.57 -50.77
C THR A 513 -9.91 -11.82 -50.20
N PHE A 514 -10.65 -12.51 -49.33
CA PHE A 514 -10.24 -13.77 -48.75
C PHE A 514 -11.19 -14.88 -49.22
N TYR A 515 -10.63 -15.94 -49.81
CA TYR A 515 -11.41 -17.01 -50.44
C TYR A 515 -11.66 -18.23 -49.53
N GLY A 516 -11.09 -18.25 -48.32
CA GLY A 516 -11.20 -19.36 -47.37
C GLY A 516 -9.94 -20.24 -47.32
N GLY A 517 -9.75 -20.91 -46.18
CA GLY A 517 -8.61 -21.77 -45.88
C GLY A 517 -8.96 -23.25 -45.99
N ALA A 518 -8.55 -23.88 -47.09
CA ALA A 518 -8.22 -25.30 -47.28
C ALA A 518 -8.64 -26.37 -46.24
N ASP A 519 -9.92 -26.46 -45.85
CA ASP A 519 -10.48 -27.69 -45.23
C ASP A 519 -11.34 -28.52 -46.20
N SER A 520 -11.13 -28.34 -47.51
CA SER A 520 -11.64 -29.20 -48.58
C SER A 520 -10.49 -29.85 -49.38
N GLY A 521 -9.66 -30.63 -48.67
CA GLY A 521 -8.82 -31.66 -49.27
C GLY A 521 -7.39 -31.27 -49.65
N GLY A 522 -6.46 -31.38 -48.70
CA GLY A 522 -5.10 -31.86 -48.96
C GLY A 522 -4.12 -30.95 -49.71
N SER A 523 -4.21 -29.62 -49.59
CA SER A 523 -3.10 -28.74 -50.01
C SER A 523 -2.13 -28.50 -48.86
N ASP A 524 -0.94 -29.09 -48.96
CA ASP A 524 0.21 -28.85 -48.09
C ASP A 524 0.45 -27.34 -47.93
N LEU A 525 0.28 -26.79 -46.72
CA LEU A 525 0.80 -25.47 -46.30
C LEU A 525 2.34 -25.39 -46.33
N ARG A 526 3.01 -26.38 -46.94
CA ARG A 526 4.46 -26.48 -47.07
C ARG A 526 5.01 -25.55 -48.14
N GLU A 527 4.19 -25.11 -49.10
CA GLU A 527 4.65 -24.27 -50.20
C GLU A 527 3.53 -23.36 -50.72
N LEU A 528 3.71 -22.06 -50.54
CA LEU A 528 2.82 -21.00 -50.99
C LEU A 528 3.60 -20.03 -51.88
N TRP A 529 2.88 -19.34 -52.76
CA TRP A 529 3.45 -18.39 -53.70
C TRP A 529 2.71 -17.07 -53.60
N CYS A 530 3.45 -15.97 -53.43
CA CYS A 530 2.89 -14.62 -53.41
C CYS A 530 3.52 -13.77 -54.51
N TYR A 531 2.70 -13.11 -55.32
CA TYR A 531 3.16 -12.08 -56.24
C TYR A 531 2.79 -10.70 -55.70
N ALA A 532 3.78 -9.85 -55.49
CA ALA A 532 3.63 -8.46 -55.08
C ALA A 532 3.94 -7.57 -56.28
N GLU A 533 2.93 -6.84 -56.78
CA GLU A 533 3.01 -6.01 -57.97
C GLU A 533 2.86 -4.53 -57.61
N ALA A 534 3.73 -3.70 -58.17
CA ALA A 534 3.64 -2.25 -58.02
C ALA A 534 2.52 -1.69 -58.90
N ALA A 535 1.70 -0.81 -58.34
CA ALA A 535 0.62 -0.12 -59.03
C ALA A 535 0.88 1.40 -59.08
N ALA A 536 -0.05 2.14 -59.69
CA ALA A 536 -0.01 3.60 -59.67
C ALA A 536 -0.12 4.15 -58.23
N ASP A 537 0.37 5.39 -58.03
CA ASP A 537 0.26 6.13 -56.76
C ASP A 537 0.86 5.44 -55.52
N ASP A 538 1.99 4.75 -55.69
CA ASP A 538 2.72 4.02 -54.63
C ASP A 538 1.89 2.93 -53.92
N ARG A 539 0.91 2.38 -54.66
CA ARG A 539 0.08 1.27 -54.20
C ARG A 539 0.64 -0.07 -54.64
N TRP A 540 0.27 -1.10 -53.89
CA TRP A 540 0.70 -2.47 -54.13
C TRP A 540 -0.48 -3.43 -54.22
N HIS A 541 -0.38 -4.38 -55.15
CA HIS A 541 -1.28 -5.52 -55.26
C HIS A 541 -0.55 -6.77 -54.79
N LEU A 542 -1.14 -7.53 -53.86
CA LEU A 542 -0.59 -8.80 -53.37
C LEU A 542 -1.54 -9.94 -53.74
N HIS A 543 -1.01 -10.97 -54.35
CA HIS A 543 -1.77 -12.14 -54.78
C HIS A 543 -1.12 -13.41 -54.22
N LEU A 544 -1.75 -14.03 -53.21
CA LEU A 544 -1.28 -15.27 -52.59
C LEU A 544 -2.01 -16.48 -53.16
N ALA A 545 -1.27 -17.53 -53.50
CA ALA A 545 -1.79 -18.77 -54.02
C ALA A 545 -1.05 -20.00 -53.45
N ASP A 546 -1.67 -21.17 -53.59
CA ASP A 546 -1.03 -22.45 -53.28
C ASP A 546 -0.03 -22.89 -54.37
N ALA A 547 0.63 -24.04 -54.17
CA ALA A 547 1.58 -24.61 -55.13
C ALA A 547 0.97 -24.95 -56.52
N ARG A 548 -0.37 -24.94 -56.67
CA ARG A 548 -1.06 -25.14 -57.96
C ARG A 548 -1.53 -23.82 -58.58
N GLY A 549 -1.22 -22.68 -57.96
CA GLY A 549 -1.68 -21.36 -58.40
C GLY A 549 -3.14 -21.07 -58.04
N ARG A 550 -3.78 -21.85 -57.16
CA ARG A 550 -5.13 -21.54 -56.68
C ARG A 550 -5.05 -20.42 -55.64
N THR A 551 -5.82 -19.38 -55.87
CA THR A 551 -5.80 -18.16 -55.05
C THR A 551 -6.40 -18.38 -53.67
N ILE A 552 -5.66 -17.92 -52.66
CA ILE A 552 -6.06 -17.95 -51.25
C ILE A 552 -6.57 -16.56 -50.84
N LEU A 553 -5.82 -15.51 -51.20
CA LEU A 553 -6.23 -14.12 -50.97
C LEU A 553 -5.70 -13.18 -52.05
N ARG A 554 -6.41 -12.07 -52.23
CA ARG A 554 -6.00 -10.95 -53.07
C ARG A 554 -6.14 -9.64 -52.28
N CYS A 555 -5.05 -8.90 -52.15
CA CYS A 555 -5.00 -7.58 -51.55
C CYS A 555 -4.74 -6.56 -52.67
N GLU A 556 -5.61 -5.57 -52.81
CA GLU A 556 -5.52 -4.54 -53.83
C GLU A 556 -5.41 -3.16 -53.21
N GLY A 557 -4.54 -2.33 -53.79
CA GLY A 557 -4.40 -0.95 -53.37
C GLY A 557 -3.78 -0.79 -51.99
N LEU A 558 -2.88 -1.70 -51.57
CA LEU A 558 -2.14 -1.57 -50.32
C LEU A 558 -1.26 -0.31 -50.40
N LEU A 559 -1.55 0.66 -49.54
CA LEU A 559 -0.81 1.89 -49.40
C LEU A 559 0.05 1.82 -48.14
N ARG A 560 1.32 2.15 -48.28
CA ARG A 560 2.24 2.33 -47.15
C ARG A 560 2.39 3.82 -46.88
N ARG A 561 2.59 4.19 -45.63
CA ARG A 561 2.87 5.59 -45.25
C ARG A 561 4.14 5.64 -44.44
N ALA A 562 4.97 6.65 -44.70
CA ALA A 562 6.13 6.95 -43.89
C ALA A 562 5.72 7.09 -42.42
N PHE A 563 6.45 6.43 -41.54
CA PHE A 563 6.28 6.52 -40.10
C PHE A 563 7.20 7.65 -39.60
N PRO A 564 6.67 8.78 -39.09
CA PRO A 564 7.53 9.86 -38.59
C PRO A 564 8.39 9.33 -37.44
N GLN A 565 9.71 9.55 -37.51
CA GLN A 565 10.66 9.24 -36.43
C GLN A 565 10.09 9.64 -35.06
N SER A 566 10.10 8.69 -34.10
CA SER A 566 9.94 8.79 -32.64
C SER A 566 8.81 9.64 -32.03
N ALA A 567 8.38 10.73 -32.65
CA ALA A 567 7.44 11.71 -32.14
C ALA A 567 6.01 11.19 -32.01
N ALA A 568 5.52 10.29 -32.87
CA ALA A 568 4.12 9.82 -32.78
C ALA A 568 3.91 8.82 -31.62
N LEU A 569 4.83 7.87 -31.43
CA LEU A 569 4.84 6.96 -30.28
C LEU A 569 5.15 7.72 -28.98
N SER A 570 6.11 8.67 -29.04
CA SER A 570 6.41 9.56 -27.90
C SER A 570 5.24 10.50 -27.59
N GLN A 571 4.51 11.03 -28.58
CA GLN A 571 3.33 11.89 -28.36
C GLN A 571 2.18 11.10 -27.77
N GLN A 572 1.98 9.84 -28.16
CA GLN A 572 0.94 8.99 -27.59
C GLN A 572 1.24 8.63 -26.13
N MET A 573 2.53 8.46 -25.78
CA MET A 573 3.00 8.33 -24.40
C MET A 573 2.95 9.67 -23.63
N GLN A 574 3.39 10.78 -24.23
CA GLN A 574 3.38 12.14 -23.66
C GLN A 574 1.97 12.64 -23.37
N ARG A 575 0.97 12.25 -24.17
CA ARG A 575 -0.45 12.53 -23.93
C ARG A 575 -0.97 11.94 -22.62
N GLN A 576 -0.28 10.95 -22.05
CA GLN A 576 -0.61 10.34 -20.75
C GLN A 576 0.27 10.83 -19.59
N TRP A 577 1.26 11.71 -19.84
CA TRP A 577 2.24 12.13 -18.84
C TRP A 577 1.92 13.47 -18.19
N LEU A 578 1.14 14.33 -18.85
CA LEU A 578 0.82 15.66 -18.32
C LEU A 578 -0.43 15.61 -17.44
N TYR A 579 -0.28 16.14 -16.24
CA TYR A 579 -1.35 16.26 -15.26
C TYR A 579 -1.37 17.68 -14.68
N GLN A 580 -2.54 18.16 -14.34
CA GLN A 580 -2.71 19.41 -13.61
C GLN A 580 -3.69 19.21 -12.45
N MET A 581 -3.48 19.97 -11.38
CA MET A 581 -4.47 20.10 -10.32
C MET A 581 -5.63 20.94 -10.82
N ALA A 582 -6.84 20.42 -10.67
CA ALA A 582 -8.09 21.11 -10.96
C ALA A 582 -8.99 21.09 -9.73
N TRP A 583 -9.82 22.11 -9.60
CA TRP A 583 -10.70 22.29 -8.46
C TRP A 583 -12.15 22.05 -8.86
N GLN A 584 -12.84 21.23 -8.08
CA GLN A 584 -14.25 20.94 -8.29
C GLN A 584 -15.08 21.61 -7.20
N PRO A 585 -16.14 22.38 -7.56
CA PRO A 585 -17.10 22.87 -6.58
C PRO A 585 -17.68 21.72 -5.77
N ALA A 586 -17.69 21.86 -4.45
CA ALA A 586 -18.23 20.89 -3.53
C ALA A 586 -19.23 21.57 -2.58
N PRO A 587 -20.32 20.90 -2.21
CA PRO A 587 -21.27 21.48 -1.27
C PRO A 587 -20.60 21.81 0.06
N LEU A 588 -21.02 22.92 0.67
CA LEU A 588 -20.61 23.25 2.03
C LEU A 588 -20.99 22.09 2.98
N PRO A 589 -20.10 21.68 3.88
CA PRO A 589 -20.38 20.57 4.77
C PRO A 589 -21.59 20.89 5.66
N THR A 590 -22.61 20.03 5.62
CA THR A 590 -23.71 20.11 6.59
C THR A 590 -23.19 19.68 7.96
N ILE A 591 -23.12 20.62 8.89
CA ILE A 591 -22.87 20.34 10.31
C ILE A 591 -24.09 19.58 10.83
N GLN A 592 -23.99 18.26 10.93
CA GLN A 592 -25.00 17.51 11.68
C GLN A 592 -24.78 17.78 13.17
N PRO A 593 -25.82 18.09 13.95
CA PRO A 593 -25.72 18.16 15.41
C PRO A 593 -25.53 16.74 15.94
N THR A 594 -24.31 16.23 15.88
CA THR A 594 -23.94 14.96 16.51
C THR A 594 -23.54 15.17 17.96
N ALA A 595 -23.95 14.20 18.78
CA ALA A 595 -23.80 14.13 20.22
C ALA A 595 -22.37 14.44 20.72
N THR A 596 -22.29 15.18 21.83
CA THR A 596 -21.14 15.31 22.75
C THR A 596 -19.79 14.89 22.15
N GLU A 597 -19.11 15.82 21.47
CA GLU A 597 -17.72 15.62 21.07
C GLU A 597 -16.87 15.24 22.29
N GLU A 598 -15.94 14.28 22.12
CA GLU A 598 -15.00 13.95 23.18
C GLU A 598 -14.14 15.19 23.51
N PRO A 599 -13.80 15.45 24.79
CA PRO A 599 -12.97 16.60 25.15
C PRO A 599 -11.58 16.45 24.51
N ARG A 600 -11.26 17.36 23.59
CA ARG A 600 -9.95 17.45 22.92
C ARG A 600 -9.28 18.78 23.23
N LEU A 601 -7.95 18.73 23.39
CA LEU A 601 -7.11 19.91 23.52
C LEU A 601 -6.79 20.47 22.12
N TRP A 602 -6.96 21.78 21.94
CA TRP A 602 -6.67 22.47 20.68
C TRP A 602 -5.37 23.26 20.79
N PHE A 603 -4.46 23.02 19.86
CA PHE A 603 -3.29 23.85 19.63
C PHE A 603 -3.53 24.68 18.37
N LEU A 604 -3.57 26.00 18.52
CA LEU A 604 -3.62 26.93 17.39
C LEU A 604 -2.21 27.48 17.22
N ILE A 605 -1.52 27.04 16.18
CA ILE A 605 -0.15 27.47 15.86
C ILE A 605 -0.24 28.50 14.75
N ASP A 606 0.28 29.71 14.97
CA ASP A 606 0.25 30.77 13.98
C ASP A 606 1.47 31.68 14.08
N ASN A 607 1.67 32.50 13.06
CA ASN A 607 2.57 33.65 13.05
C ASN A 607 1.82 35.00 13.01
N SER A 608 0.49 35.02 13.20
CA SER A 608 -0.35 36.23 13.22
C SER A 608 -1.57 36.08 14.16
N PRO A 609 -1.83 37.07 15.03
CA PRO A 609 -2.76 36.90 16.13
C PRO A 609 -4.26 37.00 15.78
N ASP A 610 -4.67 37.70 14.71
CA ASP A 610 -6.07 38.13 14.57
C ASP A 610 -7.04 36.98 14.25
N THR A 611 -6.71 36.11 13.30
CA THR A 611 -7.54 34.95 12.92
C THR A 611 -7.61 33.92 14.04
N THR A 612 -6.51 33.71 14.78
CA THR A 612 -6.50 32.73 15.87
C THR A 612 -7.21 33.22 17.13
N VAL A 613 -7.30 34.53 17.36
CA VAL A 613 -8.17 35.09 18.40
C VAL A 613 -9.65 34.80 18.10
N ALA A 614 -10.09 34.99 16.86
CA ALA A 614 -11.47 34.69 16.45
C ALA A 614 -11.80 33.19 16.61
N LEU A 615 -10.89 32.32 16.16
CA LEU A 615 -11.01 30.86 16.32
C LEU A 615 -10.99 30.42 17.79
N GLN A 616 -10.10 31.00 18.60
CA GLN A 616 -10.04 30.72 20.03
C GLN A 616 -11.38 31.03 20.69
N GLY A 617 -11.97 32.20 20.41
CA GLY A 617 -13.29 32.57 20.93
C GLY A 617 -14.39 31.58 20.51
N ALA A 618 -14.41 31.16 19.24
CA ALA A 618 -15.38 30.20 18.72
C ALA A 618 -15.23 28.80 19.37
N LEU A 619 -14.00 28.33 19.54
CA LEU A 619 -13.68 27.04 20.18
C LEU A 619 -13.98 27.05 21.68
N GLN A 620 -13.63 28.13 22.38
CA GLN A 620 -13.94 28.28 23.81
C GLN A 620 -15.45 28.38 24.07
N THR A 621 -16.19 29.05 23.19
CA THR A 621 -17.67 29.09 23.24
C THR A 621 -18.28 27.69 23.05
N ALA A 622 -17.61 26.83 22.28
CA ALA A 622 -17.98 25.42 22.13
C ALA A 622 -17.49 24.53 23.29
N GLY A 623 -16.84 25.09 24.32
CA GLY A 623 -16.36 24.37 25.50
C GLY A 623 -14.99 23.70 25.32
N ALA A 624 -14.26 23.99 24.24
CA ALA A 624 -12.95 23.41 23.98
C ALA A 624 -11.83 24.10 24.77
N GLN A 625 -10.80 23.33 25.14
CA GLN A 625 -9.57 23.88 25.71
C GLN A 625 -8.62 24.27 24.58
N VAL A 626 -8.10 25.49 24.62
CA VAL A 626 -7.32 26.06 23.52
C VAL A 626 -6.03 26.66 24.06
N VAL A 627 -4.90 26.26 23.49
CA VAL A 627 -3.58 26.86 23.69
C VAL A 627 -3.14 27.47 22.36
N ARG A 628 -2.86 28.78 22.35
CA ARG A 628 -2.26 29.44 21.18
C ARG A 628 -0.74 29.38 21.25
N ILE A 629 -0.10 29.00 20.16
CA ILE A 629 1.36 28.97 20.02
C ILE A 629 1.73 29.97 18.93
N LEU A 630 2.32 31.09 19.35
CA LEU A 630 2.76 32.15 18.46
C LEU A 630 4.21 31.90 18.07
N LEU A 631 4.46 31.77 16.77
CA LEU A 631 5.79 31.63 16.21
C LEU A 631 6.51 32.97 16.25
N ASP A 632 7.52 33.07 17.11
CA ASP A 632 8.31 34.28 17.35
C ASP A 632 9.80 34.00 17.09
N PRO A 633 10.34 34.39 15.93
CA PRO A 633 11.76 34.20 15.60
C PRO A 633 12.72 34.89 16.58
N SER A 634 12.25 35.88 17.36
CA SER A 634 13.06 36.59 18.35
C SER A 634 13.11 35.88 19.72
N ALA A 635 12.23 34.90 19.95
CA ALA A 635 12.24 34.09 21.16
C ALA A 635 13.49 33.21 21.24
N ASP A 636 13.92 32.87 22.46
CA ASP A 636 15.06 31.98 22.68
C ASP A 636 14.73 30.53 22.23
N PRO A 637 15.46 29.93 21.28
CA PRO A 637 15.23 28.55 20.84
C PRO A 637 15.40 27.51 21.95
N ALA A 638 16.17 27.82 22.99
CA ALA A 638 16.47 26.88 24.09
C ALA A 638 15.44 26.92 25.22
N SER A 639 14.49 27.86 25.21
CA SER A 639 13.54 28.03 26.31
C SER A 639 12.14 28.43 25.85
N PHE A 640 11.13 27.98 26.60
CA PHE A 640 9.74 28.38 26.42
C PHE A 640 9.11 28.66 27.78
N ASN A 641 8.16 29.60 27.83
CA ASN A 641 7.47 29.96 29.06
C ASN A 641 6.01 29.50 29.03
N ILE A 642 5.68 28.55 29.89
CA ILE A 642 4.32 28.00 30.06
C ILE A 642 3.71 28.32 31.44
N GLY A 643 4.32 29.23 32.20
CA GLY A 643 3.88 29.65 33.53
C GLY A 643 4.02 28.58 34.63
N SER A 644 4.24 29.01 35.88
CA SER A 644 4.41 28.12 37.05
C SER A 644 3.10 27.74 37.76
N ASN A 645 1.99 28.38 37.40
CA ASN A 645 0.70 28.34 38.09
C ASN A 645 -0.12 27.06 37.86
N GLY A 646 0.50 25.95 37.41
CA GLY A 646 -0.16 24.66 37.17
C GLY A 646 -1.16 24.63 36.01
N HIS A 647 -1.77 25.76 35.62
CA HIS A 647 -2.77 25.87 34.56
C HIS A 647 -2.14 25.85 33.15
N LEU A 648 -2.96 25.53 32.15
CA LEU A 648 -2.61 25.69 30.74
C LEU A 648 -2.48 27.20 30.40
N PRO A 649 -1.39 27.61 29.74
CA PRO A 649 -1.26 28.99 29.28
C PRO A 649 -2.24 29.27 28.14
N ALA A 650 -2.81 30.48 28.11
CA ALA A 650 -3.65 30.91 26.99
C ALA A 650 -2.84 31.13 25.71
N THR A 651 -1.57 31.52 25.84
CA THR A 651 -0.66 31.81 24.73
C THR A 651 0.77 31.46 25.13
N VAL A 652 1.53 30.86 24.21
CA VAL A 652 2.94 30.52 24.33
C VAL A 652 3.67 31.11 23.13
N HIS A 653 4.80 31.76 23.36
CA HIS A 653 5.70 32.20 22.29
C HIS A 653 6.77 31.14 22.08
N LEU A 654 7.04 30.80 20.82
CA LEU A 654 7.94 29.72 20.47
C LEU A 654 8.79 30.10 19.26
N ASN A 655 10.10 29.88 19.36
CA ASN A 655 10.98 30.06 18.21
C ASN A 655 10.70 28.96 17.16
N PRO A 656 10.57 29.28 15.85
CA PRO A 656 10.41 28.29 14.80
C PRO A 656 11.47 27.18 14.76
N GLN A 657 12.71 27.48 15.20
CA GLN A 657 13.85 26.55 15.22
C GLN A 657 13.96 25.72 16.51
N ALA A 658 13.12 25.98 17.50
CA ALA A 658 13.15 25.24 18.76
C ALA A 658 12.71 23.78 18.56
N ASP A 659 13.15 22.88 19.45
CA ASP A 659 12.57 21.55 19.55
C ASP A 659 11.20 21.63 20.25
N TYR A 660 10.14 21.19 19.59
CA TYR A 660 8.77 21.32 20.09
C TYR A 660 8.39 20.17 21.01
N GLN A 661 9.16 19.08 21.01
CA GLN A 661 8.85 17.89 21.80
C GLN A 661 8.75 18.17 23.31
N PRO A 662 9.69 18.92 23.95
CA PRO A 662 9.58 19.23 25.37
C PRO A 662 8.40 20.15 25.71
N LEU A 663 8.08 21.10 24.81
CA LEU A 663 6.94 21.99 24.98
C LEU A 663 5.62 21.21 24.96
N PHE A 664 5.42 20.37 23.94
CA PHE A 664 4.20 19.57 23.81
C PHE A 664 4.05 18.61 25.00
N ALA A 665 5.13 17.94 25.42
CA ALA A 665 5.11 17.10 26.62
C ALA A 665 4.65 17.89 27.87
N ALA A 666 5.21 19.07 28.11
CA ALA A 666 4.87 19.89 29.27
C ALA A 666 3.44 20.46 29.23
N LEU A 667 2.93 20.81 28.04
CA LEU A 667 1.53 21.23 27.86
C LEU A 667 0.56 20.08 28.11
N LEU A 668 0.90 18.87 27.66
CA LEU A 668 0.09 17.68 27.88
C LEU A 668 0.07 17.26 29.36
N ASP A 669 1.20 17.33 30.05
CA ASP A 669 1.28 17.08 31.49
C ASP A 669 0.39 18.05 32.28
N LYS A 670 0.43 19.35 31.93
CA LYS A 670 -0.46 20.36 32.53
C LYS A 670 -1.94 20.08 32.24
N ALA A 671 -2.28 19.68 31.01
CA ALA A 671 -3.66 19.33 30.67
C ALA A 671 -4.17 18.13 31.49
N ALA A 672 -3.32 17.11 31.68
CA ALA A 672 -3.64 15.91 32.45
C ALA A 672 -3.88 16.20 33.94
N LEU A 673 -3.18 17.18 34.54
CA LEU A 673 -3.32 17.56 35.95
C LEU A 673 -4.69 18.15 36.29
N HIS A 674 -5.28 18.93 35.39
CA HIS A 674 -6.57 19.61 35.63
C HIS A 674 -7.78 18.77 35.25
N HIS A 675 -7.59 17.82 34.34
CA HIS A 675 -8.67 17.01 33.76
C HIS A 675 -8.28 15.52 33.68
N PRO A 676 -8.00 14.87 34.83
CA PRO A 676 -7.56 13.48 34.87
C PRO A 676 -8.64 12.57 34.23
N GLY A 677 -8.29 11.96 33.10
CA GLY A 677 -9.15 11.02 32.37
C GLY A 677 -10.15 11.64 31.37
N GLN A 678 -10.12 12.96 31.11
CA GLN A 678 -11.04 13.62 30.17
C GLN A 678 -10.41 13.98 28.81
N VAL A 679 -9.10 14.25 28.72
CA VAL A 679 -8.44 14.57 27.44
C VAL A 679 -8.07 13.29 26.70
N MET A 680 -8.78 13.00 25.61
CA MET A 680 -8.66 11.76 24.83
C MET A 680 -7.81 11.88 23.56
N GLY A 681 -7.43 13.12 23.20
CA GLY A 681 -6.66 13.44 21.99
C GLY A 681 -6.46 14.96 21.83
N CYS A 682 -5.77 15.37 20.78
CA CYS A 682 -5.56 16.78 20.45
C CYS A 682 -5.90 17.11 18.99
N ASN A 683 -6.20 18.38 18.76
CA ASN A 683 -6.42 18.97 17.45
C ASN A 683 -5.38 20.07 17.25
N VAL A 684 -4.67 20.07 16.13
CA VAL A 684 -3.68 21.07 15.78
C VAL A 684 -4.15 21.79 14.53
N LEU A 685 -4.36 23.08 14.66
CA LEU A 685 -4.61 23.99 13.56
C LEU A 685 -3.33 24.80 13.34
N TYR A 686 -2.68 24.59 12.21
CA TYR A 686 -1.48 25.32 11.81
C TYR A 686 -1.88 26.37 10.78
N LEU A 687 -1.90 27.65 11.17
CA LEU A 687 -2.31 28.75 10.30
C LEU A 687 -1.14 29.60 9.86
N CYS A 688 -1.16 29.98 8.59
CA CYS A 688 -0.37 31.10 8.08
C CYS A 688 -1.15 32.41 8.21
N GLY A 689 -0.46 33.41 8.74
CA GLY A 689 -0.92 34.76 8.92
C GLY A 689 -0.56 35.72 7.77
N ASP A 690 -1.35 36.78 7.67
CA ASP A 690 -1.42 37.74 6.55
C ASP A 690 -0.18 38.64 6.35
N ALA A 691 0.69 38.73 7.35
CA ALA A 691 1.44 39.97 7.61
C ALA A 691 2.73 40.17 6.80
N ALA A 692 3.27 39.16 6.12
CA ALA A 692 4.62 39.23 5.59
C ALA A 692 4.74 39.18 4.06
N GLU A 693 3.70 38.77 3.33
CA GLU A 693 3.76 38.66 1.85
C GLU A 693 2.95 39.74 1.12
N THR A 694 2.05 40.44 1.82
CA THR A 694 1.14 41.44 1.23
C THR A 694 1.83 42.76 0.86
N GLU A 695 3.10 42.94 1.20
CA GLU A 695 3.92 44.08 0.77
C GLU A 695 4.95 43.65 -0.30
N GLY A 696 4.51 43.03 -1.39
CA GLY A 696 5.36 42.38 -2.41
C GLY A 696 6.56 43.18 -2.96
N ASP A 697 6.56 44.52 -2.87
CA ASP A 697 7.67 45.39 -3.27
C ASP A 697 8.66 45.76 -2.14
N SER A 698 8.36 45.48 -0.86
CA SER A 698 9.16 45.92 0.30
C SER A 698 10.06 44.83 0.90
N LEU A 699 9.89 43.57 0.48
CA LEU A 699 10.67 42.45 1.00
C LEU A 699 12.11 42.44 0.45
N THR A 700 13.07 42.38 1.37
CA THR A 700 14.48 42.12 1.07
C THR A 700 14.66 40.73 0.43
N PRO A 701 15.74 40.51 -0.35
CA PRO A 701 16.00 39.22 -1.01
C PRO A 701 15.92 38.00 -0.09
N ASP A 702 16.26 38.18 1.19
CA ASP A 702 16.42 37.09 2.15
C ASP A 702 15.19 36.88 3.04
N GLN A 703 14.22 37.81 3.04
CA GLN A 703 13.07 37.76 3.94
C GLN A 703 12.07 36.66 3.56
N LEU A 704 11.69 36.55 2.28
CA LEU A 704 10.73 35.54 1.83
C LEU A 704 11.28 34.11 2.03
N PRO A 705 12.52 33.76 1.58
CA PRO A 705 13.04 32.41 1.80
C PRO A 705 13.19 32.07 3.28
N ALA A 706 13.66 33.01 4.11
CA ALA A 706 13.76 32.81 5.55
C ALA A 706 12.38 32.57 6.18
N HIS A 707 11.35 33.29 5.74
CA HIS A 707 9.99 33.08 6.20
C HIS A 707 9.44 31.71 5.77
N THR A 708 9.60 31.32 4.51
CA THR A 708 9.19 30.02 3.98
C THR A 708 9.84 28.88 4.78
N LEU A 709 11.14 29.00 5.06
CA LEU A 709 11.87 28.03 5.89
C LEU A 709 11.33 28.00 7.32
N GLN A 710 11.05 29.16 7.92
CA GLN A 710 10.45 29.22 9.25
C GLN A 710 9.12 28.48 9.30
N LEU A 711 8.21 28.73 8.35
CA LEU A 711 6.90 28.06 8.30
C LEU A 711 7.00 26.55 8.12
N ALA A 712 7.76 26.09 7.13
CA ALA A 712 7.87 24.66 6.84
C ALA A 712 8.65 23.92 7.94
N GLY A 713 9.68 24.56 8.51
CA GLY A 713 10.49 24.02 9.60
C GLY A 713 9.72 23.90 10.93
N SER A 714 8.91 24.89 11.31
CA SER A 714 8.07 24.76 12.51
C SER A 714 6.95 23.73 12.34
N LEU A 715 6.41 23.57 11.13
CA LEU A 715 5.47 22.47 10.84
C LEU A 715 6.16 21.10 10.99
N LEU A 716 7.41 20.96 10.52
CA LEU A 716 8.21 19.75 10.74
C LEU A 716 8.36 19.45 12.24
N HIS A 717 8.76 20.45 13.05
CA HIS A 717 8.89 20.27 14.49
C HIS A 717 7.56 19.93 15.17
N THR A 718 6.46 20.52 14.71
CA THR A 718 5.10 20.20 15.19
C THR A 718 4.75 18.73 14.95
N VAL A 719 4.95 18.23 13.72
CA VAL A 719 4.65 16.83 13.38
C VAL A 719 5.53 15.86 14.18
N ARG A 720 6.83 16.19 14.35
CA ARG A 720 7.73 15.39 15.18
C ARG A 720 7.26 15.33 16.63
N ALA A 721 6.84 16.46 17.21
CA ALA A 721 6.32 16.51 18.57
C ALA A 721 5.01 15.71 18.73
N LEU A 722 4.09 15.81 17.76
CA LEU A 722 2.84 15.03 17.75
C LEU A 722 3.10 13.53 17.65
N SER A 723 4.01 13.11 16.78
CA SER A 723 4.39 11.70 16.62
C SER A 723 4.92 11.09 17.92
N HIS A 724 5.68 11.86 18.71
CA HIS A 724 6.24 11.40 19.98
C HIS A 724 5.26 11.44 21.15
N SER A 725 4.14 12.18 21.02
CA SER A 725 3.16 12.33 22.10
C SER A 725 2.33 11.07 22.38
N GLY A 726 2.20 10.18 21.39
CA GLY A 726 1.36 8.98 21.49
C GLY A 726 -0.15 9.27 21.56
N LEU A 727 -0.57 10.53 21.41
CA LEU A 727 -1.98 10.93 21.43
C LEU A 727 -2.64 10.77 20.06
N ASP A 728 -3.96 10.57 20.10
CA ASP A 728 -4.82 10.70 18.91
C ASP A 728 -4.88 12.18 18.51
N ALA A 729 -4.07 12.55 17.52
CA ALA A 729 -3.89 13.92 17.05
C ALA A 729 -4.49 14.10 15.65
N ARG A 730 -5.11 15.26 15.40
CA ARG A 730 -5.51 15.70 14.06
C ARG A 730 -4.77 16.97 13.66
N LEU A 731 -4.39 17.08 12.39
CA LEU A 731 -3.66 18.22 11.86
C LEU A 731 -4.42 18.87 10.70
N TRP A 732 -4.65 20.17 10.79
CA TRP A 732 -5.09 21.00 9.68
C TRP A 732 -4.03 22.05 9.39
N ILE A 733 -3.67 22.17 8.11
CA ILE A 733 -2.76 23.18 7.59
C ILE A 733 -3.63 24.19 6.85
N VAL A 734 -3.63 25.44 7.31
CA VAL A 734 -4.44 26.52 6.77
C VAL A 734 -3.54 27.56 6.13
N THR A 735 -3.69 27.71 4.82
CA THR A 735 -3.01 28.72 4.01
C THR A 735 -4.00 29.72 3.46
N GLN A 736 -3.51 30.79 2.85
CA GLN A 736 -4.31 31.81 2.19
C GLN A 736 -3.75 32.09 0.81
N GLY A 737 -4.60 32.02 -0.21
CA GLY A 737 -4.26 32.42 -1.57
C GLY A 737 -3.02 31.74 -2.15
N CYS A 738 -2.64 30.54 -1.69
CA CYS A 738 -1.40 29.90 -2.16
C CYS A 738 -1.65 28.86 -3.27
N GLN A 739 -2.91 28.58 -3.60
CA GLN A 739 -3.30 27.71 -4.71
C GLN A 739 -4.14 28.49 -5.73
N GLU A 740 -3.79 28.33 -7.01
CA GLU A 740 -4.67 28.77 -8.09
C GLU A 740 -5.89 27.85 -8.15
N VAL A 741 -7.09 28.42 -8.00
CA VAL A 741 -8.35 27.67 -8.02
C VAL A 741 -8.98 27.81 -9.40
N THR A 742 -8.62 26.89 -10.29
CA THR A 742 -9.22 26.74 -11.63
C THR A 742 -10.32 25.67 -11.61
N CYS A 743 -11.55 26.06 -11.92
CA CYS A 743 -12.67 25.13 -12.01
C CYS A 743 -12.50 24.19 -13.20
N ALA A 744 -12.63 22.88 -12.99
CA ALA A 744 -12.68 21.90 -14.08
C ALA A 744 -13.88 22.18 -14.99
N VAL A 745 -13.62 22.53 -16.26
CA VAL A 745 -14.65 22.78 -17.27
C VAL A 745 -15.16 21.44 -17.80
N THR A 746 -16.43 21.13 -17.57
CA THR A 746 -17.19 20.22 -18.45
C THR A 746 -17.41 20.92 -19.79
N GLU A 747 -17.15 20.23 -20.90
CA GLU A 747 -17.22 20.78 -22.27
C GLU A 747 -18.41 21.75 -22.47
N GLY A 748 -18.12 23.03 -22.75
CA GLY A 748 -19.11 24.01 -23.23
C GLY A 748 -19.40 25.25 -22.38
N GLN A 749 -18.74 25.46 -21.23
CA GLN A 749 -18.87 26.73 -20.47
C GLN A 749 -17.50 27.38 -20.23
N ALA A 750 -17.41 28.70 -20.42
CA ALA A 750 -16.19 29.46 -20.12
C ALA A 750 -15.86 29.32 -18.62
N GLY A 751 -14.71 28.74 -18.31
CA GLY A 751 -14.23 28.59 -16.93
C GLY A 751 -14.09 29.96 -16.27
N ILE A 752 -14.56 30.08 -15.04
CA ILE A 752 -14.29 31.25 -14.20
C ILE A 752 -12.89 31.02 -13.60
N THR A 753 -11.89 31.67 -14.18
CA THR A 753 -10.57 31.82 -13.54
C THR A 753 -10.65 33.03 -12.62
N GLN A 754 -10.61 32.82 -11.30
CA GLN A 754 -10.39 33.92 -10.37
C GLN A 754 -8.88 34.02 -10.15
N SER A 755 -8.23 34.90 -10.91
CA SER A 755 -6.83 35.26 -10.69
C SER A 755 -6.71 36.00 -9.36
N VAL A 756 -6.12 35.34 -8.37
CA VAL A 756 -5.75 35.91 -7.08
C VAL A 756 -4.24 36.05 -7.09
N GLU A 757 -3.70 37.15 -6.53
CA GLU A 757 -2.26 37.28 -6.29
C GLU A 757 -1.82 36.17 -5.33
N LEU A 758 -0.96 35.26 -5.80
CA LEU A 758 -0.62 34.05 -5.06
C LEU A 758 0.43 34.34 -3.98
N LEU A 759 0.19 33.82 -2.79
CA LEU A 759 1.09 33.92 -1.64
C LEU A 759 2.04 32.71 -1.61
N ALA A 760 3.17 32.83 -2.32
CA ALA A 760 4.05 31.71 -2.65
C ALA A 760 4.75 31.05 -1.45
N ALA A 761 5.11 31.78 -0.38
CA ALA A 761 5.80 31.24 0.79
C ALA A 761 4.99 30.13 1.47
N GLN A 762 3.67 30.23 1.42
CA GLN A 762 2.76 29.25 2.03
C GLN A 762 2.65 27.97 1.20
N GLY A 763 3.05 27.99 -0.08
CA GLY A 763 3.07 26.82 -0.96
C GLY A 763 3.90 25.66 -0.40
N ALA A 764 4.98 25.97 0.33
CA ALA A 764 5.83 24.94 0.95
C ALA A 764 5.06 24.04 1.94
N LEU A 765 4.03 24.58 2.60
CA LEU A 765 3.21 23.81 3.54
C LEU A 765 2.32 22.80 2.85
N TRP A 766 1.91 23.04 1.60
CA TRP A 766 1.14 22.08 0.81
C TRP A 766 1.97 20.87 0.40
N GLY A 767 3.19 21.10 -0.08
CA GLY A 767 4.14 20.02 -0.38
C GLY A 767 4.43 19.17 0.87
N LEU A 768 4.72 19.82 2.00
CA LEU A 768 4.95 19.13 3.26
C LEU A 768 3.69 18.41 3.77
N GLY A 769 2.52 19.05 3.70
CA GLY A 769 1.23 18.49 4.11
C GLY A 769 0.85 17.21 3.34
N ARG A 770 1.11 17.18 2.04
CA ARG A 770 0.94 15.98 1.20
C ARG A 770 1.86 14.85 1.66
N THR A 771 3.14 15.13 1.94
CA THR A 771 4.05 14.12 2.51
C THR A 771 3.62 13.67 3.92
N ILE A 772 3.16 14.58 4.79
CA ILE A 772 2.64 14.24 6.13
C ILE A 772 1.45 13.29 6.02
N ALA A 773 0.53 13.51 5.08
CA ALA A 773 -0.61 12.62 4.86
C ALA A 773 -0.19 11.19 4.49
N HIS A 774 0.97 11.02 3.83
CA HIS A 774 1.53 9.72 3.46
C HIS A 774 2.38 9.07 4.56
N GLU A 775 3.16 9.83 5.32
CA GLU A 775 4.03 9.32 6.39
C GLU A 775 3.30 9.13 7.73
N TYR A 776 2.34 10.00 8.03
CA TYR A 776 1.56 10.00 9.27
C TYR A 776 0.04 10.02 9.00
N PRO A 777 -0.54 8.98 8.34
CA PRO A 777 -1.98 8.94 8.05
C PRO A 777 -2.88 9.08 9.28
N GLN A 778 -2.38 8.70 10.46
CA GLN A 778 -3.07 8.86 11.74
C GLN A 778 -3.34 10.31 12.10
N LEU A 779 -2.55 11.27 11.61
CA LEU A 779 -2.76 12.70 11.84
C LEU A 779 -3.91 13.27 11.01
N GLN A 780 -4.41 12.52 10.02
CA GLN A 780 -5.50 12.93 9.12
C GLN A 780 -5.26 14.34 8.54
N CYS A 781 -4.02 14.60 8.11
CA CYS A 781 -3.57 15.90 7.67
C CYS A 781 -4.46 16.44 6.54
N THR A 782 -5.07 17.60 6.77
CA THR A 782 -5.96 18.28 5.80
C THR A 782 -5.42 19.68 5.50
N CYS A 783 -5.19 19.98 4.22
CA CYS A 783 -4.78 21.30 3.77
C CYS A 783 -6.03 22.10 3.34
N ILE A 784 -6.15 23.34 3.82
CA ILE A 784 -7.25 24.27 3.52
C ILE A 784 -6.64 25.58 3.04
N ASP A 785 -6.93 25.98 1.80
CA ASP A 785 -6.50 27.27 1.26
C ASP A 785 -7.66 28.27 1.22
N LEU A 786 -7.56 29.34 2.00
CA LEU A 786 -8.60 30.37 2.13
C LEU A 786 -8.36 31.51 1.14
N ALA A 787 -9.38 32.35 0.92
CA ALA A 787 -9.20 33.55 0.12
C ALA A 787 -8.36 34.58 0.92
N PRO A 788 -7.35 35.22 0.31
CA PRO A 788 -6.50 36.21 1.01
C PRO A 788 -7.25 37.49 1.38
N THR A 789 -8.44 37.71 0.80
CA THR A 789 -9.30 38.87 1.08
C THR A 789 -10.39 38.59 2.11
N ALA A 790 -10.50 37.36 2.63
CA ALA A 790 -11.55 37.00 3.58
C ALA A 790 -11.32 37.70 4.94
N ALA A 791 -12.39 38.10 5.61
CA ALA A 791 -12.27 38.65 6.96
C ALA A 791 -11.87 37.55 7.97
N PRO A 792 -11.10 37.85 9.04
CA PRO A 792 -10.69 36.84 10.03
C PRO A 792 -11.86 36.03 10.63
N THR A 793 -13.03 36.66 10.79
CA THR A 793 -14.25 35.98 11.26
C THR A 793 -14.85 35.01 10.25
N GLU A 794 -14.74 35.32 8.96
CA GLU A 794 -15.18 34.45 7.86
C GLU A 794 -14.24 33.25 7.72
N MET A 795 -12.93 33.50 7.73
CA MET A 795 -11.89 32.45 7.75
C MET A 795 -12.12 31.49 8.92
N ALA A 796 -12.34 32.02 10.12
CA ALA A 796 -12.64 31.21 11.30
C ALA A 796 -13.88 30.33 11.10
N ALA A 797 -14.95 30.85 10.50
CA ALA A 797 -16.17 30.09 10.23
C ALA A 797 -15.95 28.95 9.23
N GLN A 798 -15.21 29.22 8.13
CA GLN A 798 -14.87 28.23 7.11
C GLN A 798 -14.02 27.09 7.68
N ILE A 799 -12.97 27.43 8.45
CA ILE A 799 -12.12 26.46 9.14
C ILE A 799 -12.95 25.60 10.10
N MET A 800 -13.80 26.22 10.93
CA MET A 800 -14.64 25.51 11.88
C MET A 800 -15.63 24.56 11.23
N CYS A 801 -16.09 24.87 10.00
CA CYS A 801 -16.97 23.99 9.23
C CYS A 801 -16.29 22.65 8.89
N GLU A 802 -15.01 22.71 8.49
CA GLU A 802 -14.21 21.52 8.19
C GLU A 802 -13.78 20.77 9.45
N CYS A 803 -13.35 21.48 10.51
CA CYS A 803 -12.86 20.83 11.71
C CYS A 803 -13.96 20.09 12.50
N ARG A 804 -15.23 20.48 12.33
CA ARG A 804 -16.40 19.82 12.93
C ARG A 804 -16.92 18.61 12.15
N GLN A 805 -16.29 18.26 11.02
CA GLN A 805 -16.69 17.07 10.28
C GLN A 805 -16.41 15.79 11.08
N PRO A 806 -17.39 14.87 11.17
CA PRO A 806 -17.24 13.64 11.94
C PRO A 806 -16.10 12.79 11.39
N ILE A 807 -15.49 11.98 12.26
CA ILE A 807 -14.46 11.01 11.88
C ILE A 807 -15.08 9.91 11.03
N GLN A 808 -15.10 10.08 9.70
CA GLN A 808 -15.60 9.07 8.78
C GLN A 808 -14.48 8.07 8.42
N ARG A 809 -14.86 6.79 8.28
CA ARG A 809 -13.95 5.66 7.98
C ARG A 809 -13.60 5.53 6.49
N THR A 810 -14.12 6.41 5.64
CA THR A 810 -13.92 6.45 4.17
C THR A 810 -13.23 7.74 3.77
N ALA A 811 -12.62 7.76 2.57
CA ALA A 811 -11.80 8.86 2.06
C ALA A 811 -12.39 10.25 2.38
N VAL A 812 -11.71 10.98 3.27
CA VAL A 812 -11.99 12.38 3.57
C VAL A 812 -11.21 13.22 2.57
N GLU A 813 -11.84 14.26 2.02
CA GLU A 813 -11.17 15.25 1.19
C GLU A 813 -10.08 15.95 2.02
N SER A 814 -8.81 15.75 1.66
CA SER A 814 -7.65 16.25 2.42
C SER A 814 -7.05 17.53 1.83
N GLN A 815 -7.57 18.01 0.70
CA GLN A 815 -7.07 19.17 -0.04
C GLN A 815 -8.26 20.03 -0.46
N LEU A 816 -8.43 21.15 0.23
CA LEU A 816 -9.62 22.01 0.19
C LEU A 816 -9.22 23.45 -0.15
N ALA A 817 -10.11 24.15 -0.85
CA ALA A 817 -9.99 25.59 -1.03
C ALA A 817 -11.33 26.28 -0.85
N TYR A 818 -11.29 27.51 -0.34
CA TYR A 818 -12.43 28.41 -0.22
C TYR A 818 -12.20 29.66 -1.03
N ARG A 819 -13.12 29.99 -1.95
CA ARG A 819 -13.09 31.20 -2.77
C ARG A 819 -14.48 31.80 -2.87
N ALA A 820 -14.60 33.10 -2.59
CA ALA A 820 -15.86 33.84 -2.64
C ALA A 820 -17.03 33.14 -1.88
N GLY A 821 -16.74 32.49 -0.75
CA GLY A 821 -17.71 31.76 0.06
C GLY A 821 -18.06 30.34 -0.43
N GLU A 822 -17.55 29.92 -1.59
CA GLU A 822 -17.73 28.58 -2.16
C GLU A 822 -16.58 27.64 -1.75
N ARG A 823 -16.91 26.36 -1.60
CA ARG A 823 -15.95 25.30 -1.24
C ARG A 823 -15.54 24.49 -2.46
N TYR A 824 -14.25 24.18 -2.55
CA TYR A 824 -13.66 23.41 -3.64
C TYR A 824 -12.84 22.24 -3.10
N VAL A 825 -12.83 21.14 -3.86
CA VAL A 825 -12.00 19.96 -3.59
C VAL A 825 -11.03 19.72 -4.74
N ALA A 826 -9.81 19.34 -4.39
CA ALA A 826 -8.74 19.17 -5.36
C ALA A 826 -8.85 17.82 -6.12
N ARG A 827 -8.58 17.83 -7.43
CA ARG A 827 -8.55 16.65 -8.31
C ARG A 827 -7.37 16.73 -9.25
N LEU A 828 -6.75 15.60 -9.53
CA LEU A 828 -5.71 15.50 -10.54
C LEU A 828 -6.34 15.09 -11.87
N LEU A 829 -6.16 15.91 -12.91
CA LEU A 829 -6.69 15.65 -14.25
C LEU A 829 -5.54 15.53 -15.25
N SER A 830 -5.65 14.59 -16.19
CA SER A 830 -4.73 14.51 -17.33
C SER A 830 -5.04 15.65 -18.31
N VAL A 831 -3.99 16.29 -18.84
CA VAL A 831 -4.11 17.39 -19.80
C VAL A 831 -3.33 17.13 -21.07
N ARG A 832 -3.76 17.79 -22.14
CA ARG A 832 -3.07 17.73 -23.43
C ARG A 832 -2.06 18.88 -23.52
N PRO A 833 -0.86 18.64 -24.07
CA PRO A 833 0.05 19.73 -24.35
C PRO A 833 -0.58 20.66 -25.40
N PRO A 834 -0.37 21.99 -25.30
CA PRO A 834 -0.75 22.92 -26.34
C PRO A 834 0.01 22.59 -27.65
N GLU A 835 -0.63 22.78 -28.80
CA GLU A 835 -0.06 22.44 -30.13
C GLU A 835 1.06 23.38 -30.60
N ASN A 836 1.40 24.41 -29.81
CA ASN A 836 2.40 25.40 -30.18
C ASN A 836 3.82 24.90 -29.86
N SER A 837 4.69 24.87 -30.86
CA SER A 837 6.13 24.73 -30.65
C SER A 837 6.76 26.11 -30.43
N THR A 838 7.42 26.31 -29.29
CA THR A 838 8.23 27.50 -29.06
C THR A 838 9.52 27.40 -29.88
N THR A 839 9.76 28.34 -30.79
CA THR A 839 11.04 28.47 -31.48
C THR A 839 11.92 29.47 -30.72
N CYS A 840 13.22 29.21 -30.67
CA CYS A 840 14.18 30.09 -30.01
C CYS A 840 14.78 31.08 -31.01
N GLU A 841 14.76 32.37 -30.69
CA GLU A 841 15.44 33.40 -31.46
C GLU A 841 16.97 33.20 -31.40
N PRO A 842 17.67 33.20 -32.55
CA PRO A 842 19.13 33.04 -32.60
C PRO A 842 19.89 34.21 -31.96
N ASP A 843 19.38 35.44 -32.06
CA ASP A 843 20.02 36.66 -31.57
C ASP A 843 19.69 36.96 -30.09
N ALA A 844 19.15 35.98 -29.37
CA ALA A 844 18.80 36.04 -27.96
C ALA A 844 19.71 35.14 -27.11
N SER A 845 19.81 35.44 -25.81
CA SER A 845 20.48 34.58 -24.83
C SER A 845 19.51 33.79 -23.96
N TYR A 846 19.96 32.60 -23.53
CA TYR A 846 19.19 31.67 -22.71
C TYR A 846 20.05 31.21 -21.53
N LEU A 847 19.45 31.20 -20.33
CA LEU A 847 20.11 30.81 -19.10
C LEU A 847 19.60 29.45 -18.61
N ILE A 848 20.51 28.53 -18.29
CA ILE A 848 20.20 27.25 -17.66
C ILE A 848 20.97 27.12 -16.36
N THR A 849 20.26 27.12 -15.23
CA THR A 849 20.87 26.90 -13.90
C THR A 849 20.80 25.41 -13.54
N GLY A 850 21.83 24.89 -12.88
CA GLY A 850 22.06 23.44 -12.85
C GLY A 850 22.46 22.90 -14.24
N GLY A 851 23.03 23.76 -15.09
CA GLY A 851 23.24 23.49 -16.52
C GLY A 851 24.19 22.34 -16.84
N LEU A 852 25.06 21.96 -15.89
CA LEU A 852 25.96 20.81 -16.03
C LEU A 852 25.37 19.50 -15.47
N GLY A 853 24.18 19.54 -14.88
CA GLY A 853 23.45 18.33 -14.46
C GLY A 853 22.74 17.66 -15.64
N ALA A 854 22.33 16.41 -15.47
CA ALA A 854 21.69 15.63 -16.55
C ALA A 854 20.49 16.35 -17.20
N LEU A 855 19.59 16.92 -16.39
CA LEU A 855 18.43 17.69 -16.88
C LEU A 855 18.83 19.02 -17.54
N GLY A 856 19.87 19.66 -17.02
CA GLY A 856 20.41 20.90 -17.59
C GLY A 856 21.02 20.68 -18.98
N LEU A 857 21.83 19.65 -19.14
CA LEU A 857 22.44 19.28 -20.43
C LEU A 857 21.37 18.88 -21.46
N GLN A 858 20.36 18.11 -21.04
CA GLN A 858 19.26 17.75 -21.93
C GLN A 858 18.44 18.98 -22.36
N SER A 859 18.19 19.91 -21.44
CA SER A 859 17.50 21.16 -21.75
C SER A 859 18.31 22.05 -22.71
N ALA A 860 19.64 22.06 -22.55
CA ALA A 860 20.53 22.78 -23.45
C ALA A 860 20.49 22.22 -24.87
N GLN A 861 20.55 20.89 -25.03
CA GLN A 861 20.37 20.22 -26.32
C GLN A 861 19.05 20.64 -26.98
N MET A 862 17.94 20.58 -26.24
CA MET A 862 16.62 20.95 -26.77
C MET A 862 16.55 22.42 -27.22
N LEU A 863 17.18 23.34 -26.48
CA LEU A 863 17.22 24.75 -26.88
C LEU A 863 18.07 24.98 -28.13
N VAL A 864 19.21 24.30 -28.26
CA VAL A 864 20.06 24.40 -29.46
C VAL A 864 19.32 23.89 -30.70
N GLU A 865 18.61 22.77 -30.58
CA GLU A 865 17.74 22.20 -31.61
C GLU A 865 16.57 23.13 -31.97
N ALA A 866 16.02 23.83 -30.97
CA ALA A 866 14.94 24.81 -31.16
C ALA A 866 15.42 26.16 -31.76
N GLY A 867 16.73 26.33 -31.98
CA GLY A 867 17.31 27.50 -32.67
C GLY A 867 18.16 28.43 -31.79
N ALA A 868 18.32 28.14 -30.49
CA ALA A 868 19.13 28.97 -29.60
C ALA A 868 20.61 28.96 -30.01
N ARG A 869 21.27 30.12 -29.97
CA ARG A 869 22.71 30.27 -30.30
C ARG A 869 23.56 30.87 -29.19
N HIS A 870 22.98 31.45 -28.15
CA HIS A 870 23.72 31.96 -27.00
C HIS A 870 23.20 31.32 -25.71
N LEU A 871 23.91 30.34 -25.17
CA LEU A 871 23.50 29.63 -23.95
C LEU A 871 24.51 29.89 -22.83
N THR A 872 23.98 30.18 -21.64
CA THR A 872 24.77 30.26 -20.40
C THR A 872 24.40 29.11 -19.48
N LEU A 873 25.35 28.24 -19.15
CA LEU A 873 25.19 27.12 -18.23
C LEU A 873 25.76 27.51 -16.86
N ALA A 874 24.88 27.73 -15.89
CA ALA A 874 25.25 28.05 -14.52
C ALA A 874 25.31 26.80 -13.63
N SER A 875 26.41 26.65 -12.89
CA SER A 875 26.62 25.57 -11.92
C SER A 875 27.54 26.05 -10.79
N ARG A 876 27.50 25.42 -9.61
CA ARG A 876 28.45 25.71 -8.51
C ARG A 876 29.89 25.27 -8.83
N HIS A 877 30.04 24.34 -9.76
CA HIS A 877 31.33 23.86 -10.25
C HIS A 877 31.42 24.06 -11.76
N THR A 878 32.61 24.37 -12.26
CA THR A 878 32.88 24.59 -13.69
C THR A 878 33.69 23.48 -14.34
N GLU A 879 34.11 22.48 -13.56
CA GLU A 879 34.76 21.30 -14.10
C GLU A 879 33.76 20.50 -14.94
N LEU A 880 34.12 20.24 -16.20
CA LEU A 880 33.30 19.50 -17.14
C LEU A 880 33.71 18.03 -17.12
N ASP A 881 32.77 17.14 -16.89
CA ASP A 881 32.97 15.70 -17.11
C ASP A 881 33.01 15.37 -18.62
N ALA A 882 33.45 14.17 -18.97
CA ALA A 882 33.58 13.77 -20.38
C ALA A 882 32.27 13.89 -21.19
N PRO A 883 31.09 13.51 -20.65
CA PRO A 883 29.82 13.73 -21.32
C PRO A 883 29.50 15.21 -21.57
N ALA A 884 29.66 16.09 -20.58
CA ALA A 884 29.40 17.52 -20.74
C ALA A 884 30.35 18.16 -21.76
N GLN A 885 31.63 17.78 -21.76
CA GLN A 885 32.60 18.26 -22.76
C GLN A 885 32.19 17.87 -24.18
N ALA A 886 31.79 16.61 -24.39
CA ALA A 886 31.36 16.12 -25.70
C ALA A 886 30.08 16.81 -26.19
N ALA A 887 29.11 17.02 -25.29
CA ALA A 887 27.86 17.69 -25.62
C ALA A 887 28.09 19.17 -26.01
N ILE A 888 28.90 19.90 -25.22
CA ILE A 888 29.23 21.30 -25.50
C ILE A 888 29.94 21.43 -26.85
N ALA A 889 30.93 20.58 -27.14
CA ALA A 889 31.62 20.59 -28.43
C ALA A 889 30.65 20.35 -29.60
N ALA A 890 29.72 19.41 -29.47
CA ALA A 890 28.71 19.14 -30.49
C ALA A 890 27.73 20.31 -30.72
N TRP A 891 27.41 21.10 -29.69
CA TRP A 891 26.58 22.30 -29.82
C TRP A 891 27.34 23.46 -30.47
N GLU A 892 28.63 23.60 -30.16
CA GLU A 892 29.51 24.59 -30.79
C GLU A 892 29.71 24.31 -32.28
N GLU A 893 29.82 23.03 -32.68
CA GLU A 893 29.83 22.62 -34.10
C GLU A 893 28.51 22.98 -34.82
N GLN A 894 27.39 23.01 -34.10
CA GLN A 894 26.07 23.44 -34.61
C GLN A 894 25.90 24.97 -34.62
N GLY A 895 26.95 25.72 -34.26
CA GLY A 895 26.98 27.18 -34.30
C GLY A 895 26.44 27.86 -33.04
N ALA A 896 26.17 27.12 -31.95
CA ALA A 896 25.87 27.72 -30.67
C ALA A 896 27.15 28.19 -29.97
N THR A 897 27.08 29.26 -29.17
CA THR A 897 28.15 29.63 -28.25
C THR A 897 27.71 29.33 -26.83
N ILE A 898 28.47 28.50 -26.13
CA ILE A 898 28.17 28.05 -24.79
C ILE A 898 29.11 28.73 -23.80
N GLN A 899 28.55 29.33 -22.76
CA GLN A 899 29.33 29.90 -21.66
C GLN A 899 29.00 29.16 -20.37
N VAL A 900 30.02 28.57 -19.73
CA VAL A 900 29.88 27.94 -18.43
C VAL A 900 30.29 28.94 -17.35
N VAL A 901 29.40 29.20 -16.38
CA VAL A 901 29.60 30.20 -15.32
C VAL A 901 29.46 29.53 -13.95
N ALA A 902 30.44 29.77 -13.08
CA ALA A 902 30.36 29.40 -11.66
C ALA A 902 29.38 30.35 -10.96
N ALA A 903 28.26 29.85 -10.45
CA ALA A 903 27.29 30.66 -9.70
C ALA A 903 26.49 29.81 -8.70
N ASP A 904 26.34 30.30 -7.47
CA ASP A 904 25.30 29.82 -6.55
C ASP A 904 24.04 30.67 -6.72
N VAL A 905 22.99 30.09 -7.29
CA VAL A 905 21.71 30.77 -7.51
C VAL A 905 21.01 31.21 -6.22
N ALA A 906 21.37 30.63 -5.08
CA ALA A 906 20.89 31.08 -3.77
C ALA A 906 21.63 32.34 -3.27
N ASN A 907 22.60 32.87 -4.02
CA ASN A 907 23.30 34.11 -3.73
C ASN A 907 22.91 35.20 -4.74
N GLY A 908 22.25 36.26 -4.28
CA GLY A 908 21.79 37.35 -5.15
C GLY A 908 22.92 38.06 -5.91
N THR A 909 24.14 38.11 -5.36
CA THR A 909 25.29 38.73 -6.05
C THR A 909 25.72 37.89 -7.26
N ASP A 910 25.74 36.57 -7.10
CA ASP A 910 26.07 35.63 -8.17
C ASP A 910 24.99 35.66 -9.26
N VAL A 911 23.71 35.74 -8.89
CA VAL A 911 22.59 35.88 -9.84
C VAL A 911 22.70 37.16 -10.66
N MET A 912 23.00 38.30 -10.03
CA MET A 912 23.19 39.56 -10.75
C MET A 912 24.39 39.51 -11.72
N ALA A 913 25.51 38.90 -11.29
CA ALA A 913 26.67 38.70 -12.16
C ALA A 913 26.36 37.75 -13.33
N LEU A 914 25.59 36.69 -13.07
CA LEU A 914 25.14 35.72 -14.07
C LEU A 914 24.25 36.37 -15.14
N LEU A 915 23.26 37.17 -14.74
CA LEU A 915 22.38 37.89 -15.66
C LEU A 915 23.15 38.93 -16.48
N ALA A 916 24.12 39.63 -15.87
CA ALA A 916 24.99 40.55 -16.60
C ALA A 916 25.84 39.83 -17.65
N ALA A 917 26.33 38.62 -17.35
CA ALA A 917 27.06 37.79 -18.31
C ALA A 917 26.18 37.36 -19.49
N CYS A 918 24.92 36.98 -19.26
CA CYS A 918 23.97 36.68 -20.33
C CYS A 918 23.70 37.92 -21.20
N ALA A 919 23.37 39.04 -20.57
CA ALA A 919 22.99 40.29 -21.25
C ALA A 919 24.14 40.90 -22.08
N ALA A 920 25.40 40.66 -21.69
CA ALA A 920 26.57 41.12 -22.44
C ALA A 920 26.69 40.50 -23.85
N ARG A 921 26.01 39.39 -24.10
CA ARG A 921 26.06 38.67 -25.38
C ARG A 921 24.85 38.97 -26.25
N ALA A 922 23.67 38.86 -25.67
CA ALA A 922 22.38 39.05 -26.34
C ALA A 922 21.27 39.27 -25.30
N PRO A 923 20.13 39.91 -25.66
CA PRO A 923 18.99 40.06 -24.77
C PRO A 923 18.54 38.71 -24.20
N LEU A 924 18.40 38.61 -22.88
CA LEU A 924 17.93 37.38 -22.23
C LEU A 924 16.45 37.17 -22.54
N ARG A 925 16.12 36.02 -23.13
CA ARG A 925 14.75 35.66 -23.53
C ARG A 925 14.21 34.41 -22.87
N GLY A 926 15.06 33.54 -22.31
CA GLY A 926 14.59 32.33 -21.65
C GLY A 926 15.44 31.91 -20.47
N ILE A 927 14.78 31.39 -19.44
CA ILE A 927 15.44 30.83 -18.24
C ILE A 927 14.89 29.44 -17.98
N ILE A 928 15.80 28.49 -17.74
CA ILE A 928 15.49 27.15 -17.25
C ILE A 928 16.17 26.94 -15.89
N HIS A 929 15.38 26.74 -14.84
CA HIS A 929 15.85 26.48 -13.49
C HIS A 929 15.84 24.99 -13.18
N ALA A 930 16.97 24.31 -13.45
CA ALA A 930 17.17 22.89 -13.17
C ALA A 930 18.08 22.63 -11.94
N ALA A 931 18.45 23.68 -11.20
CA ALA A 931 19.21 23.51 -9.97
C ALA A 931 18.35 22.84 -8.89
N GLY A 932 18.98 21.92 -8.15
CA GLY A 932 18.31 21.19 -7.07
C GLY A 932 19.29 20.30 -6.33
N THR A 933 19.02 20.12 -5.04
CA THR A 933 19.69 19.15 -4.18
C THR A 933 18.62 18.34 -3.46
N VAL A 934 18.86 17.03 -3.32
CA VAL A 934 17.96 16.10 -2.65
C VAL A 934 18.69 15.58 -1.42
N ASP A 935 17.99 15.55 -0.28
CA ASP A 935 18.47 14.95 0.96
C ASP A 935 17.31 14.22 1.65
N ASP A 936 16.98 13.05 1.11
CA ASP A 936 15.82 12.26 1.50
C ASP A 936 15.98 11.68 2.92
N GLY A 937 14.85 11.57 3.62
CA GLY A 937 14.71 11.00 4.95
C GLY A 937 13.31 11.26 5.48
N ILE A 938 12.73 10.28 6.18
CA ILE A 938 11.42 10.42 6.84
C ILE A 938 11.43 11.64 7.77
N LEU A 939 10.27 12.28 7.98
CA LEU A 939 10.19 13.55 8.72
C LEU A 939 10.81 13.45 10.13
N GLU A 940 10.69 12.30 10.80
CA GLU A 940 11.32 12.06 12.10
C GLU A 940 12.85 12.22 12.10
N GLN A 941 13.51 11.89 10.98
CA GLN A 941 14.97 11.92 10.80
C GLN A 941 15.49 13.23 10.21
N GLN A 942 14.59 14.15 9.81
CA GLN A 942 14.97 15.45 9.27
C GLN A 942 15.38 16.40 10.40
N SER A 943 16.59 16.95 10.32
CA SER A 943 17.04 18.07 11.16
C SER A 943 16.77 19.40 10.47
N TRP A 944 16.76 20.49 11.24
CA TRP A 944 16.63 21.85 10.69
C TRP A 944 17.66 22.11 9.58
N ASP A 945 18.93 21.78 9.82
CA ASP A 945 20.01 22.04 8.86
C ASP A 945 19.85 21.27 7.55
N ARG A 946 19.45 19.98 7.62
CA ARG A 946 19.18 19.16 6.43
C ARG A 946 17.98 19.70 5.65
N PHE A 947 16.92 20.07 6.37
CA PHE A 947 15.73 20.66 5.77
C PHE A 947 16.04 22.00 5.08
N ALA A 948 16.77 22.89 5.75
CA ALA A 948 17.18 24.19 5.24
C ALA A 948 18.09 24.07 4.01
N ALA A 949 18.99 23.09 3.96
CA ALA A 949 19.89 22.89 2.83
C ALA A 949 19.13 22.57 1.53
N VAL A 950 18.08 21.74 1.61
CA VAL A 950 17.23 21.40 0.45
C VAL A 950 16.35 22.58 0.04
N MET A 951 15.75 23.27 1.01
CA MET A 951 14.95 24.48 0.75
C MET A 951 15.79 25.54 0.03
N ARG A 952 17.04 25.75 0.46
CA ARG A 952 17.92 26.81 -0.08
C ARG A 952 18.10 26.76 -1.59
N ALA A 953 18.34 25.58 -2.16
CA ALA A 953 18.64 25.47 -3.59
C ALA A 953 17.45 25.81 -4.49
N LYS A 954 16.23 25.49 -4.03
CA LYS A 954 14.98 25.60 -4.80
C LYS A 954 14.22 26.89 -4.48
N VAL A 955 14.11 27.24 -3.20
CA VAL A 955 13.38 28.43 -2.72
C VAL A 955 14.18 29.69 -2.98
N ASP A 956 15.36 29.84 -2.36
CA ASP A 956 16.21 31.04 -2.56
C ASP A 956 16.60 31.18 -4.03
N GLY A 957 17.00 30.08 -4.69
CA GLY A 957 17.38 30.08 -6.10
C GLY A 957 16.30 30.63 -7.03
N THR A 958 15.06 30.15 -6.89
CA THR A 958 13.95 30.60 -7.73
C THR A 958 13.53 32.03 -7.39
N TRP A 959 13.50 32.39 -6.11
CA TRP A 959 13.15 33.73 -5.67
C TRP A 959 14.14 34.80 -6.16
N GLN A 960 15.44 34.54 -6.06
CA GLN A 960 16.47 35.46 -6.54
C GLN A 960 16.39 35.64 -8.06
N LEU A 961 16.19 34.55 -8.82
CA LEU A 961 16.00 34.63 -10.26
C LEU A 961 14.73 35.42 -10.62
N HIS A 962 13.59 35.11 -10.00
CA HIS A 962 12.31 35.78 -10.22
C HIS A 962 12.43 37.30 -10.00
N ARG A 963 12.97 37.74 -8.86
CA ARG A 963 13.13 39.17 -8.57
C ARG A 963 14.08 39.87 -9.53
N ALA A 964 15.19 39.23 -9.87
CA ALA A 964 16.19 39.82 -10.75
C ALA A 964 15.70 39.92 -12.20
N THR A 965 14.62 39.20 -12.56
CA THR A 965 14.08 39.13 -13.92
C THR A 965 12.65 39.63 -14.07
N HIS A 966 11.99 40.10 -12.99
CA HIS A 966 10.58 40.53 -12.93
C HIS A 966 10.19 41.59 -13.99
N GLY A 967 11.15 42.35 -14.53
CA GLY A 967 10.93 43.35 -15.60
C GLY A 967 11.50 42.97 -16.98
N LEU A 968 12.05 41.77 -17.13
CA LEU A 968 12.69 41.35 -18.38
C LEU A 968 11.67 40.71 -19.33
N PRO A 969 11.77 40.96 -20.65
CA PRO A 969 10.83 40.43 -21.63
C PRO A 969 11.21 38.97 -21.98
N LEU A 970 11.02 38.04 -21.05
CA LEU A 970 11.27 36.61 -21.26
C LEU A 970 10.12 35.98 -22.06
N ASP A 971 10.46 35.11 -23.01
CA ASP A 971 9.53 34.21 -23.70
C ASP A 971 9.09 33.05 -22.79
N PHE A 972 9.99 32.60 -21.92
CA PHE A 972 9.70 31.56 -20.94
C PHE A 972 10.59 31.65 -19.70
N PHE A 973 10.01 31.25 -18.57
CA PHE A 973 10.72 30.96 -17.32
C PHE A 973 10.24 29.57 -16.87
N VAL A 974 11.09 28.56 -17.03
CA VAL A 974 10.73 27.17 -16.74
C VAL A 974 11.42 26.70 -15.47
N CYS A 975 10.64 26.30 -14.48
CA CYS A 975 11.11 25.77 -13.21
C CYS A 975 10.97 24.24 -13.19
N PHE A 976 12.08 23.51 -13.00
CA PHE A 976 12.04 22.06 -12.88
C PHE A 976 11.69 21.69 -11.44
N SER A 977 10.39 21.55 -11.19
CA SER A 977 9.82 21.08 -9.92
C SER A 977 9.94 19.55 -9.77
N SER A 978 9.12 18.94 -8.93
CA SER A 978 9.06 17.49 -8.72
C SER A 978 7.63 17.02 -8.51
N VAL A 979 7.34 15.84 -9.05
CA VAL A 979 6.07 15.13 -8.79
C VAL A 979 5.81 14.88 -7.29
N SER A 980 6.87 14.89 -6.47
CA SER A 980 6.76 14.79 -5.01
C SER A 980 6.01 15.97 -4.38
N ALA A 981 6.06 17.17 -4.98
CA ALA A 981 5.27 18.32 -4.52
C ALA A 981 3.76 18.09 -4.72
N LEU A 982 3.37 17.37 -5.77
CA LEU A 982 1.98 17.14 -6.14
C LEU A 982 1.34 15.95 -5.40
N PHE A 983 2.06 14.83 -5.28
CA PHE A 983 1.55 13.65 -4.59
C PHE A 983 1.89 13.61 -3.10
N GLY A 984 3.05 14.15 -2.71
CA GLY A 984 3.69 13.82 -1.45
C GLY A 984 4.33 12.43 -1.52
N ASN A 985 5.64 12.35 -1.38
CA ASN A 985 6.35 11.07 -1.35
C ASN A 985 6.97 10.84 0.03
N GLN A 986 6.93 9.60 0.51
CA GLN A 986 7.52 9.23 1.80
C GLN A 986 9.03 9.44 1.75
N GLY A 987 9.57 10.09 2.78
CA GLY A 987 10.97 10.44 2.89
C GLY A 987 11.38 11.70 2.13
N GLN A 988 10.47 12.40 1.45
CA GLN A 988 10.81 13.57 0.62
C GLN A 988 10.16 14.87 1.11
N GLY A 989 9.87 15.01 2.41
CA GLY A 989 9.12 16.16 2.94
C GLY A 989 9.77 17.52 2.71
N ASN A 990 11.10 17.61 2.87
CA ASN A 990 11.88 18.83 2.58
C ASN A 990 11.86 19.17 1.09
N TYR A 991 12.05 18.18 0.22
CA TYR A 991 12.07 18.35 -1.23
C TYR A 991 10.68 18.67 -1.79
N ALA A 992 9.63 18.01 -1.31
CA ALA A 992 8.25 18.30 -1.66
C ALA A 992 7.85 19.72 -1.25
N ALA A 993 8.24 20.17 -0.05
CA ALA A 993 8.02 21.54 0.40
C ALA A 993 8.73 22.57 -0.49
N ALA A 994 10.01 22.34 -0.80
CA ALA A 994 10.80 23.26 -1.61
C ALA A 994 10.26 23.42 -3.04
N ASN A 995 9.81 22.30 -3.64
CA ASN A 995 9.21 22.30 -4.97
C ASN A 995 7.77 22.86 -4.96
N ALA A 996 6.99 22.66 -3.89
CA ALA A 996 5.65 23.25 -3.80
C ALA A 996 5.67 24.79 -3.65
N PHE A 997 6.71 25.36 -3.03
CA PHE A 997 6.97 26.81 -3.10
C PHE A 997 7.19 27.26 -4.55
N MET A 998 8.00 26.52 -5.30
CA MET A 998 8.32 26.81 -6.69
C MET A 998 7.14 26.64 -7.63
N ASP A 999 6.22 25.71 -7.35
CA ASP A 999 4.98 25.55 -8.11
C ASP A 999 3.99 26.70 -7.85
N ALA A 1000 4.10 27.36 -6.69
CA ALA A 1000 3.21 28.45 -6.30
C ALA A 1000 3.70 29.84 -6.75
N LEU A 1001 5.01 30.00 -6.95
CA LEU A 1001 5.67 31.21 -7.47
C LEU A 1001 5.64 31.24 -9.00
#